data_AF-A0A9Q0Q6G8-F1
#
_entry.id   AF-A0A9Q0Q6G8-F1
#
_cell.length_a   1.000
_cell.length_b   1.000
_cell.length_c   1.000
_cell.angle_alpha   90.00
_cell.angle_beta   90.00
_cell.angle_gamma   90.00
#
_symmetry.space_group_name_H-M   'P 1'
#
loop_
_entity.id
_entity.type
_entity.pdbx_description
1 polymer ?
#
loop_
_entity_poly.entity_id
_entity_poly.type
_entity_poly.pdbx_seq_one_letter_code
_entity_poly.pdbx_strand_id
1 'polypeptide(L)'
;MAGSALSVEEFLKECQKSGDAAYGAFRLLLERLEDPNTRTAARIFLSDLYKSVGDSDQCLEQYHFQIQDIYLDQYQGVGSQGRKKLTMMVIPSIFMPENWSFTFYEGLNRHPDSIFKDKTVAELGCGNGWISIALAEKCLPSKVYGLDINPRAVKVSWINLYLNALDEKGQVIYDAEKKTLLDRVEFYESDLLSYIRDHNIELERIVGCIPQILNPNPDAMSKMITENASEEFLHSLSNYCALQGFVEDQFGLGLIARAVEEGITVIKPMGIMIFNMGGRPGQAVCKRLFERRGFHVNKLWQTKIIQAADTDISALVEIEKNSPHRFEFFMGLTGDQPICARTAWAYGQAGGRIAHALSVYSCQLRQPNQVKKIFEFLKNGFHDVSTGSINFRNLIASFLKTYHHIPLNSDNVVVFPSRAVAIENALHLFSPRLAIVDEHLTQHLPRKWLTSLAIKSAEGDDPSKDVITVIEAPRQSDLMVELIKKLKPQVVITGMAHYEAVTSSAFAHLLEVTREIGSRLFLDISDHFELSSLPSSNGVLKYLAGTSLPSHAAIVCGLVKNQVYADLEVAFVISEEETILKALSKTVEVLEGNTTPIRQHYYGCLFHELLAFQLANRHPVVKRESEKAKSDKLIGFSSSAISVLDYSELSISGAEISTLIHMDVDQSFLPTPSPVKAAIFEGFVRQNLAESEIDVTSGMKQFIKSNYGFPTDSSTEFVYADSTQALFNRLVLCCINEGGTLCFPAGSNGNYVSAAKFLKANIMSIPTDSGTGFQADRQPT
;
A
#
# COMPACT_ATOMS: atom_id res chain seq x y z
N MET A 1 35.89 18.84 38.51
CA MET A 1 36.67 20.08 38.54
C MET A 1 35.75 21.19 38.07
N ALA A 2 35.42 22.16 38.94
CA ALA A 2 34.61 23.32 38.58
C ALA A 2 35.45 24.23 37.67
N GLY A 3 35.22 24.16 36.35
CA GLY A 3 35.93 24.99 35.37
C GLY A 3 35.55 26.46 35.56
N SER A 4 36.56 27.33 35.69
CA SER A 4 36.38 28.78 35.69
C SER A 4 35.57 29.21 34.46
N ALA A 5 34.59 30.09 34.66
CA ALA A 5 33.88 30.72 33.55
C ALA A 5 34.91 31.45 32.67
N LEU A 6 35.12 30.96 31.44
CA LEU A 6 35.87 31.68 30.41
C LEU A 6 35.28 33.09 30.28
N SER A 7 36.14 34.11 30.25
CA SER A 7 35.71 35.46 29.93
C SER A 7 35.19 35.54 28.49
N VAL A 8 34.36 36.54 28.17
CA VAL A 8 33.85 36.76 26.80
C VAL A 8 35.01 36.90 25.80
N GLU A 9 36.09 37.57 26.19
CA GLU A 9 37.29 37.73 25.35
C GLU A 9 38.00 36.40 25.06
N GLU A 10 38.15 35.53 26.06
CA GLU A 10 38.75 34.20 25.86
C GLU A 10 37.87 33.31 24.99
N PHE A 11 36.55 33.39 25.16
CA PHE A 11 35.59 32.65 24.33
C PHE A 11 35.68 33.09 22.87
N LEU A 12 35.65 34.41 22.61
CA LEU A 12 35.78 34.95 21.26
C LEU A 12 37.12 34.57 20.61
N LYS A 13 38.21 34.56 21.37
CA LYS A 13 39.52 34.11 20.88
C LYS A 13 39.54 32.62 20.53
N GLU A 14 38.77 31.80 21.23
CA GLU A 14 38.59 30.38 20.88
C GLU A 14 37.81 30.26 19.56
N CYS A 15 36.69 30.99 19.44
CA CYS A 15 35.86 30.99 18.24
C CYS A 15 36.63 31.43 16.98
N GLN A 16 37.54 32.39 17.08
CA GLN A 16 38.37 32.86 15.95
C GLN A 16 39.27 31.79 15.31
N LYS A 17 39.51 30.65 15.97
CA LYS A 17 40.43 29.63 15.46
C LYS A 17 39.87 28.86 14.27
N SER A 18 38.59 28.51 14.32
CA SER A 18 37.84 27.80 13.27
C SER A 18 36.36 27.70 13.68
N GLY A 19 35.47 27.39 12.74
CA GLY A 19 34.07 27.15 13.06
C GLY A 19 33.85 25.87 13.88
N ASP A 20 34.70 24.85 13.76
CA ASP A 20 34.71 23.69 14.68
C ASP A 20 35.07 24.09 16.12
N ALA A 21 36.03 25.01 16.31
CA ALA A 21 36.36 25.52 17.64
C ALA A 21 35.23 26.36 18.23
N ALA A 22 34.61 27.23 17.41
CA ALA A 22 33.43 27.99 17.79
C ALA A 22 32.27 27.06 18.19
N TYR A 23 31.97 26.07 17.36
CA TYR A 23 30.94 25.06 17.65
C TYR A 23 31.23 24.29 18.94
N GLY A 24 32.48 23.84 19.13
CA GLY A 24 32.91 23.16 20.36
C GLY A 24 32.70 24.02 21.61
N ALA A 25 32.99 25.33 21.52
CA ALA A 25 32.76 26.27 22.61
C ALA A 25 31.25 26.44 22.92
N PHE A 26 30.40 26.53 21.88
CA PHE A 26 28.95 26.58 22.06
C PHE A 26 28.35 25.28 22.58
N ARG A 27 28.92 24.11 22.21
CA ARG A 27 28.50 22.81 22.74
C ARG A 27 28.71 22.74 24.25
N LEU A 28 29.86 23.19 24.75
CA LEU A 28 30.15 23.28 26.18
C LEU A 28 29.24 24.31 26.89
N LEU A 29 28.90 25.41 26.20
CA LEU A 29 27.97 26.39 26.73
C LEU A 29 26.54 25.83 26.84
N LEU A 30 26.12 25.01 25.86
CA LEU A 30 24.84 24.32 25.90
C LEU A 30 24.76 23.34 27.07
N GLU A 31 25.81 22.54 27.34
CA GLU A 31 25.85 21.66 28.52
C GLU A 31 25.59 22.44 29.83
N ARG A 32 26.09 23.68 29.92
CA ARG A 32 25.83 24.58 31.07
C ARG A 32 24.43 25.20 31.05
N LEU A 33 23.83 25.41 29.87
CA LEU A 33 22.44 25.84 29.76
C LEU A 33 21.48 24.73 30.17
N GLU A 34 21.82 23.47 29.86
CA GLU A 34 21.00 22.31 30.20
C GLU A 34 20.99 22.02 31.70
N ASP A 35 22.12 22.18 32.40
CA ASP A 35 22.20 22.02 33.85
C ASP A 35 21.50 23.18 34.61
N PRO A 36 20.42 22.93 35.37
CA PRO A 36 19.71 23.97 36.12
C PRO A 36 20.59 24.77 37.08
N ASN A 37 21.68 24.19 37.60
CA ASN A 37 22.57 24.87 38.54
C ASN A 37 23.48 25.92 37.87
N THR A 38 23.76 25.76 36.57
CA THR A 38 24.68 26.64 35.83
C THR A 38 23.98 27.45 34.74
N ARG A 39 22.72 27.12 34.42
CA ARG A 39 21.88 27.74 33.39
C ARG A 39 21.81 29.25 33.48
N THR A 40 21.51 29.81 34.65
CA THR A 40 21.37 31.27 34.82
C THR A 40 22.66 32.00 34.46
N ALA A 41 23.81 31.50 34.94
CA ALA A 41 25.11 32.09 34.64
C ALA A 41 25.48 31.94 33.15
N ALA A 42 25.17 30.80 32.53
CA ALA A 42 25.38 30.57 31.10
C ALA A 42 24.51 31.49 30.22
N ARG A 43 23.25 31.74 30.63
CA ARG A 43 22.36 32.66 29.92
C ARG A 43 22.80 34.11 30.04
N ILE A 44 23.28 34.54 31.20
CA ILE A 44 23.86 35.87 31.40
C ILE A 44 25.10 36.02 30.49
N PHE A 45 25.97 35.01 30.45
CA PHE A 45 27.13 35.01 29.57
C PHE A 45 26.74 35.18 28.08
N LEU A 46 25.68 34.50 27.62
CA LEU A 46 25.15 34.71 26.26
C LEU A 46 24.67 36.15 26.00
N SER A 47 24.04 36.80 26.99
CA SER A 47 23.67 38.22 26.89
C SER A 47 24.89 39.12 26.72
N ASP A 48 25.94 38.86 27.52
CA ASP A 48 27.17 39.64 27.49
C ASP A 48 27.94 39.42 26.18
N LEU A 49 27.99 38.18 25.70
CA LEU A 49 28.55 37.83 24.40
C LEU A 49 27.87 38.62 23.27
N TYR A 50 26.53 38.63 23.24
CA TYR A 50 25.78 39.38 22.23
C TYR A 50 26.03 40.89 22.31
N LYS A 51 26.13 41.46 23.52
CA LYS A 51 26.49 42.87 23.72
C LYS A 51 27.89 43.21 23.23
N SER A 52 28.84 42.26 23.30
CA SER A 52 30.21 42.46 22.83
C SER A 52 30.37 42.38 21.31
N VAL A 53 29.63 41.51 20.63
CA VAL A 53 29.77 41.33 19.17
C VAL A 53 28.75 42.12 18.34
N GLY A 54 27.58 42.42 18.92
CA GLY A 54 26.49 43.10 18.24
C GLY A 54 25.86 42.29 17.10
N ASP A 55 25.01 42.95 16.32
CA ASP A 55 24.39 42.40 15.10
C ASP A 55 25.19 42.88 13.88
N SER A 56 26.38 42.31 13.68
CA SER A 56 27.28 42.64 12.59
C SER A 56 27.50 41.42 11.71
N ASP A 57 27.32 41.58 10.39
CA ASP A 57 27.57 40.52 9.40
C ASP A 57 29.04 40.06 9.42
N GLN A 58 29.96 40.89 9.91
CA GLN A 58 31.39 40.55 10.07
C GLN A 58 31.63 39.49 11.16
N CYS A 59 30.66 39.26 12.06
CA CYS A 59 30.81 38.28 13.13
C CYS A 59 30.90 36.85 12.59
N LEU A 60 30.15 36.52 11.53
CA LEU A 60 30.18 35.18 10.96
C LEU A 60 31.56 34.89 10.34
N GLU A 61 32.15 35.87 9.65
CA GLU A 61 33.49 35.73 9.05
C GLU A 61 34.61 35.69 10.11
N GLN A 62 34.50 36.50 11.17
CA GLN A 62 35.56 36.66 12.16
C GLN A 62 35.51 35.60 13.27
N TYR A 63 34.31 35.23 13.72
CA TYR A 63 34.10 34.37 14.89
C TYR A 63 33.37 33.07 14.55
N HIS A 64 32.99 32.84 13.29
CA HIS A 64 32.27 31.64 12.85
C HIS A 64 30.91 31.43 13.55
N PHE A 65 30.27 32.52 14.00
CA PHE A 65 28.87 32.56 14.42
C PHE A 65 28.31 33.97 14.29
N GLN A 66 26.99 34.08 14.20
CA GLN A 66 26.27 35.35 14.25
C GLN A 66 25.08 35.22 15.19
N ILE A 67 24.80 36.26 15.97
CA ILE A 67 23.58 36.39 16.77
C ILE A 67 22.81 37.57 16.19
N GLN A 68 21.57 37.32 15.76
CA GLN A 68 20.73 38.29 15.07
C GLN A 68 19.30 38.26 15.60
N ASP A 69 18.59 39.37 15.43
CA ASP A 69 17.16 39.46 15.78
C ASP A 69 16.29 39.19 14.55
N ILE A 70 15.36 38.24 14.66
CA ILE A 70 14.30 37.99 13.68
C ILE A 70 13.04 38.72 14.13
N TYR A 71 12.57 39.66 13.33
CA TYR A 71 11.35 40.43 13.61
C TYR A 71 10.10 39.71 13.06
N LEU A 72 9.15 39.41 13.94
CA LEU A 72 7.95 38.64 13.60
C LEU A 72 6.79 39.52 13.10
N ASP A 73 6.75 40.79 13.52
CA ASP A 73 5.64 41.74 13.24
C ASP A 73 5.37 41.95 11.74
N GLN A 74 6.39 41.78 10.89
CA GLN A 74 6.28 41.96 9.43
C GLN A 74 5.55 40.81 8.74
N TYR A 75 5.43 39.66 9.42
CA TYR A 75 4.89 38.41 8.88
C TYR A 75 3.65 37.91 9.65
N GLN A 76 3.24 38.65 10.68
CA GLN A 76 2.02 38.42 11.45
C GLN A 76 0.92 39.39 10.98
N GLY A 77 -0.32 38.90 10.84
CA GLY A 77 -1.46 39.74 10.50
C GLY A 77 -1.69 40.84 11.57
N VAL A 78 -2.23 42.00 11.14
CA VAL A 78 -2.46 43.17 11.99
C VAL A 78 -3.27 42.78 13.25
N GLY A 79 -2.65 42.88 14.44
CA GLY A 79 -3.33 42.70 15.74
C GLY A 79 -2.79 41.59 16.66
N SER A 80 -1.67 40.92 16.35
CA SER A 80 -1.07 39.91 17.25
C SER A 80 -0.47 40.54 18.51
N GLN A 81 -0.88 40.06 19.69
CA GLN A 81 -0.34 40.47 21.01
C GLN A 81 0.88 39.62 21.43
N GLY A 82 1.71 39.19 20.47
CA GLY A 82 2.85 38.29 20.69
C GLY A 82 4.19 39.01 20.85
N ARG A 83 5.24 38.23 21.14
CA ARG A 83 6.63 38.70 21.12
C ARG A 83 7.00 39.22 19.73
N LYS A 84 7.60 40.41 19.67
CA LYS A 84 7.90 41.10 18.39
C LYS A 84 9.15 40.58 17.68
N LYS A 85 10.07 39.98 18.43
CA LYS A 85 11.36 39.50 17.91
C LYS A 85 11.83 38.24 18.62
N LEU A 86 12.61 37.44 17.91
CA LEU A 86 13.37 36.31 18.43
C LEU A 86 14.87 36.59 18.25
N THR A 87 15.66 36.38 19.30
CA THR A 87 17.12 36.49 19.19
C THR A 87 17.68 35.12 18.88
N MET A 88 18.34 34.98 17.74
CA MET A 88 18.73 33.69 17.17
C MET A 88 20.22 33.69 16.83
N MET A 89 20.89 32.60 17.20
CA MET A 89 22.25 32.30 16.79
C MET A 89 22.25 31.42 15.55
N VAL A 90 23.22 31.67 14.67
CA VAL A 90 23.54 30.85 13.51
C VAL A 90 25.05 30.61 13.43
N ILE A 91 25.43 29.52 12.76
CA ILE A 91 26.82 29.13 12.49
C ILE A 91 26.96 28.76 11.00
N PRO A 92 28.17 28.74 10.41
CA PRO A 92 28.37 28.48 8.97
C PRO A 92 27.82 27.14 8.47
N SER A 93 27.68 26.15 9.35
CA SER A 93 27.21 24.80 8.99
C SER A 93 25.68 24.64 9.02
N ILE A 94 24.92 25.72 9.25
CA ILE A 94 23.44 25.71 9.26
C ILE A 94 22.89 26.85 8.41
N PHE A 95 21.69 26.66 7.85
CA PHE A 95 21.06 27.67 7.01
C PHE A 95 20.56 28.86 7.83
N MET A 96 20.83 30.07 7.30
CA MET A 96 20.28 31.30 7.85
C MET A 96 18.80 31.45 7.46
N PRO A 97 17.96 32.06 8.31
CA PRO A 97 16.60 32.42 7.94
C PRO A 97 16.57 33.28 6.67
N GLU A 98 15.96 32.75 5.62
CA GLU A 98 15.89 33.36 4.29
C GLU A 98 14.47 33.33 3.73
N ASN A 99 14.28 33.87 2.51
CA ASN A 99 12.97 34.07 1.87
C ASN A 99 12.08 32.82 1.88
N TRP A 100 12.66 31.62 1.78
CA TRP A 100 11.92 30.36 1.86
C TRP A 100 11.24 30.19 3.22
N SER A 101 12.00 30.32 4.30
CA SER A 101 11.52 30.16 5.66
C SER A 101 10.52 31.26 6.06
N PHE A 102 10.74 32.51 5.62
CA PHE A 102 9.80 33.61 5.86
C PHE A 102 8.47 33.41 5.11
N THR A 103 8.54 33.01 3.84
CA THR A 103 7.33 32.68 3.06
C THR A 103 6.56 31.54 3.72
N PHE A 104 7.27 30.54 4.23
CA PHE A 104 6.65 29.42 4.92
C PHE A 104 5.92 29.88 6.18
N TYR A 105 6.59 30.65 7.05
CA TYR A 105 6.00 31.20 8.27
C TYR A 105 4.78 32.10 7.98
N GLU A 106 4.84 32.92 6.92
CA GLU A 106 3.71 33.72 6.47
C GLU A 106 2.52 32.83 6.06
N GLY A 107 2.78 31.74 5.35
CA GLY A 107 1.77 30.74 4.99
C GLY A 107 1.16 30.04 6.20
N LEU A 108 1.96 29.67 7.20
CA LEU A 108 1.48 29.11 8.47
C LEU A 108 0.53 30.10 9.19
N ASN A 109 0.85 31.39 9.13
CA ASN A 109 0.05 32.46 9.73
C ASN A 109 -1.25 32.78 8.98
N ARG A 110 -1.53 32.13 7.84
CA ARG A 110 -2.84 32.24 7.15
C ARG A 110 -3.93 31.39 7.79
N HIS A 111 -3.56 30.48 8.66
CA HIS A 111 -4.51 29.77 9.50
C HIS A 111 -4.78 30.51 10.81
N PRO A 112 -5.95 30.30 11.43
CA PRO A 112 -6.19 30.77 12.80
C PRO A 112 -5.28 30.03 13.78
N ASP A 113 -4.83 30.70 14.84
CA ASP A 113 -3.89 30.14 15.84
C ASP A 113 -4.40 28.83 16.48
N SER A 114 -5.72 28.63 16.51
CA SER A 114 -6.38 27.41 16.99
C SER A 114 -5.97 26.15 16.24
N ILE A 115 -5.37 26.25 15.03
CA ILE A 115 -4.89 25.07 14.35
C ILE A 115 -3.67 24.45 15.06
N PHE A 116 -2.89 25.22 15.81
CA PHE A 116 -1.70 24.72 16.52
C PHE A 116 -1.91 24.67 18.04
N LYS A 117 -2.85 25.46 18.57
CA LYS A 117 -3.15 25.47 20.00
C LYS A 117 -3.50 24.09 20.54
N ASP A 118 -2.85 23.71 21.65
CA ASP A 118 -3.03 22.42 22.32
C ASP A 118 -2.74 21.20 21.43
N LYS A 119 -1.97 21.39 20.34
CA LYS A 119 -1.58 20.30 19.41
C LYS A 119 -0.18 19.81 19.64
N THR A 120 0.03 18.53 19.33
CA THR A 120 1.34 17.95 19.11
C THR A 120 1.76 18.18 17.66
N VAL A 121 2.86 18.91 17.48
CA VAL A 121 3.39 19.38 16.19
C VAL A 121 4.78 18.79 15.97
N ALA A 122 5.09 18.36 14.76
CA ALA A 122 6.46 18.17 14.32
C ALA A 122 6.82 19.17 13.22
N GLU A 123 7.97 19.81 13.34
CA GLU A 123 8.60 20.59 12.28
C GLU A 123 9.74 19.79 11.66
N LEU A 124 9.68 19.57 10.35
CA LEU A 124 10.71 18.89 9.56
C LEU A 124 11.70 19.89 8.97
N GLY A 125 12.99 19.67 9.22
CA GLY A 125 14.07 20.56 8.81
C GLY A 125 14.05 21.85 9.61
N CYS A 126 14.10 21.76 10.95
CA CYS A 126 13.94 22.93 11.81
C CYS A 126 15.11 23.92 11.73
N GLY A 127 16.27 23.54 11.19
CA GLY A 127 17.43 24.41 11.02
C GLY A 127 17.91 24.96 12.37
N ASN A 128 17.88 26.29 12.53
CA ASN A 128 18.22 26.95 13.80
C ASN A 128 17.06 27.02 14.81
N GLY A 129 15.90 26.46 14.49
CA GLY A 129 14.74 26.32 15.37
C GLY A 129 13.80 27.53 15.44
N TRP A 130 14.02 28.57 14.63
CA TRP A 130 13.27 29.83 14.78
C TRP A 130 11.76 29.69 14.55
N ILE A 131 11.32 28.87 13.58
CA ILE A 131 9.89 28.66 13.28
C ILE A 131 9.23 27.85 14.41
N SER A 132 9.84 26.76 14.87
CA SER A 132 9.39 26.01 16.06
C SER A 132 9.15 26.92 17.26
N ILE A 133 10.10 27.81 17.57
CA ILE A 133 10.01 28.77 18.67
C ILE A 133 8.90 29.80 18.40
N ALA A 134 8.84 30.36 17.19
CA ALA A 134 7.82 31.35 16.80
C ALA A 134 6.39 30.78 16.85
N LEU A 135 6.22 29.52 16.45
CA LEU A 135 4.94 28.80 16.55
C LEU A 135 4.54 28.57 18.01
N ALA A 136 5.51 28.20 18.87
CA ALA A 136 5.24 27.96 20.28
C ALA A 136 4.84 29.23 21.03
N GLU A 137 5.56 30.34 20.80
CA GLU A 137 5.26 31.67 21.34
C GLU A 137 3.85 32.15 20.95
N LYS A 138 3.51 32.01 19.66
CA LYS A 138 2.27 32.58 19.13
C LYS A 138 1.05 31.70 19.42
N CYS A 139 1.16 30.39 19.19
CA CYS A 139 -0.01 29.54 19.07
C CYS A 139 -0.26 28.63 20.28
N LEU A 140 0.64 28.60 21.27
CA LEU A 140 0.50 27.79 22.49
C LEU A 140 0.20 26.30 22.23
N PRO A 141 1.01 25.60 21.39
CA PRO A 141 0.87 24.17 21.17
C PRO A 141 1.15 23.38 22.45
N SER A 142 0.64 22.14 22.53
CA SER A 142 0.97 21.25 23.63
C SER A 142 2.44 20.84 23.58
N LYS A 143 2.94 20.55 22.36
CA LYS A 143 4.35 20.23 22.11
C LYS A 143 4.73 20.50 20.66
N VAL A 144 5.94 20.98 20.43
CA VAL A 144 6.59 21.10 19.11
C VAL A 144 7.88 20.29 19.14
N TYR A 145 7.98 19.33 18.24
CA TYR A 145 9.20 18.57 17.97
C TYR A 145 9.88 19.16 16.73
N GLY A 146 10.96 19.92 16.93
CA GLY A 146 11.80 20.36 15.83
C GLY A 146 12.79 19.26 15.46
N LEU A 147 12.75 18.82 14.21
CA LEU A 147 13.48 17.65 13.70
C LEU A 147 14.46 18.11 12.62
N ASP A 148 15.73 17.73 12.75
CA ASP A 148 16.74 18.02 11.74
C ASP A 148 17.73 16.85 11.60
N ILE A 149 18.21 16.63 10.38
CA ILE A 149 19.22 15.58 10.12
C ILE A 149 20.63 16.06 10.47
N ASN A 150 20.86 17.37 10.52
CA ASN A 150 22.14 17.96 10.89
C ASN A 150 22.24 18.07 12.43
N PRO A 151 23.15 17.33 13.10
CA PRO A 151 23.29 17.36 14.55
C PRO A 151 23.67 18.75 15.08
N ARG A 152 24.42 19.55 14.32
CA ARG A 152 24.78 20.91 14.72
C ARG A 152 23.57 21.84 14.73
N ALA A 153 22.64 21.66 13.79
CA ALA A 153 21.39 22.41 13.71
C ALA A 153 20.52 22.15 14.95
N VAL A 154 20.43 20.90 15.40
CA VAL A 154 19.72 20.52 16.65
C VAL A 154 20.33 21.21 17.87
N LYS A 155 21.65 21.18 18.02
CA LYS A 155 22.35 21.80 19.16
C LYS A 155 22.19 23.32 19.16
N VAL A 156 22.29 23.97 18.00
CA VAL A 156 22.05 25.42 17.88
C VAL A 156 20.58 25.75 18.17
N SER A 157 19.62 24.93 17.74
CA SER A 157 18.21 25.10 18.06
C SER A 157 17.93 25.06 19.56
N TRP A 158 18.61 24.18 20.30
CA TRP A 158 18.53 24.17 21.77
C TRP A 158 19.11 25.44 22.40
N ILE A 159 20.26 25.94 21.93
CA ILE A 159 20.83 27.21 22.41
C ILE A 159 19.84 28.36 22.16
N ASN A 160 19.24 28.39 20.97
CA ASN A 160 18.24 29.38 20.58
C ASN A 160 16.96 29.29 21.41
N LEU A 161 16.55 28.08 21.79
CA LEU A 161 15.45 27.89 22.72
C LEU A 161 15.75 28.54 24.07
N TYR A 162 16.93 28.32 24.63
CA TYR A 162 17.34 28.96 25.88
C TYR A 162 17.48 30.48 25.77
N LEU A 163 17.98 31.00 24.64
CA LEU A 163 18.06 32.44 24.38
C LEU A 163 16.69 33.13 24.50
N ASN A 164 15.62 32.43 24.08
CA ASN A 164 14.27 32.96 24.01
C ASN A 164 13.40 32.53 25.21
N ALA A 165 13.66 31.40 25.86
CA ALA A 165 12.92 30.94 27.04
C ALA A 165 13.31 31.67 28.34
N LEU A 166 14.49 32.31 28.35
CA LEU A 166 15.04 33.02 29.50
C LEU A 166 15.31 34.49 29.15
N ASP A 167 15.07 35.39 30.11
CA ASP A 167 15.43 36.80 29.98
C ASP A 167 16.94 37.04 30.08
N GLU A 168 17.39 38.29 29.92
CA GLU A 168 18.82 38.64 29.97
C GLU A 168 19.48 38.33 31.33
N LYS A 169 18.69 38.19 32.40
CA LYS A 169 19.14 37.86 33.76
C LYS A 169 19.04 36.37 34.05
N GLY A 170 18.70 35.55 33.05
CA GLY A 170 18.53 34.11 33.18
C GLY A 170 17.24 33.70 33.90
N GLN A 171 16.26 34.58 34.04
CA GLN A 171 14.95 34.25 34.61
C GLN A 171 14.03 33.68 33.56
N VAL A 172 13.19 32.73 33.97
CA VAL A 172 12.25 32.03 33.09
C VAL A 172 11.14 32.97 32.62
N ILE A 173 10.83 32.92 31.33
CA ILE A 173 9.72 33.64 30.71
C ILE A 173 8.52 32.69 30.63
N TYR A 174 7.38 33.16 31.14
CA TYR A 174 6.12 32.42 31.14
C TYR A 174 5.15 33.00 30.12
N ASP A 175 4.43 32.12 29.44
CA ASP A 175 3.31 32.46 28.58
C ASP A 175 2.00 32.67 29.39
N ALA A 176 0.91 32.94 28.68
CA ALA A 176 -0.41 33.18 29.26
C ALA A 176 -0.99 31.98 30.04
N GLU A 177 -0.49 30.77 29.81
CA GLU A 177 -0.91 29.52 30.47
C GLU A 177 0.08 29.09 31.56
N LYS A 178 1.02 29.96 31.95
CA LYS A 178 2.09 29.71 32.92
C LYS A 178 3.01 28.55 32.53
N LYS A 179 3.14 28.28 31.23
CA LYS A 179 4.17 27.39 30.68
C LYS A 179 5.30 28.22 30.08
N THR A 180 6.42 27.57 29.84
CA THR A 180 7.62 28.16 29.25
C THR A 180 7.83 27.59 27.86
N LEU A 181 8.67 28.23 27.06
CA LEU A 181 9.10 27.63 25.80
C LEU A 181 9.80 26.27 25.98
N LEU A 182 10.51 26.08 27.10
CA LEU A 182 11.15 24.79 27.44
C LEU A 182 10.13 23.67 27.70
N ASP A 183 8.91 24.01 28.12
CA ASP A 183 7.83 23.03 28.27
C ASP A 183 7.23 22.64 26.91
N ARG A 184 7.25 23.58 25.95
CA ARG A 184 6.53 23.47 24.67
C ARG A 184 7.38 22.98 23.51
N VAL A 185 8.70 23.19 23.50
CA VAL A 185 9.54 22.90 22.34
C VAL A 185 10.68 21.96 22.72
N GLU A 186 10.94 20.97 21.88
CA GLU A 186 12.10 20.08 21.96
C GLU A 186 12.72 19.90 20.56
N PHE A 187 14.03 19.65 20.51
CA PHE A 187 14.74 19.44 19.25
C PHE A 187 15.48 18.10 19.25
N TYR A 188 15.38 17.37 18.14
CA TYR A 188 15.97 16.03 18.00
C TYR A 188 16.62 15.84 16.64
N GLU A 189 17.72 15.07 16.65
CA GLU A 189 18.30 14.55 15.42
C GLU A 189 17.37 13.48 14.83
N SER A 190 16.97 13.66 13.57
CA SER A 190 15.99 12.80 12.93
C SER A 190 16.10 12.88 11.41
N ASP A 191 16.07 11.73 10.76
CA ASP A 191 15.82 11.65 9.32
C ASP A 191 14.30 11.70 9.11
N LEU A 192 13.82 12.90 8.74
CA LEU A 192 12.40 13.22 8.65
C LEU A 192 11.67 12.86 9.95
N LEU A 193 10.76 11.87 9.91
CA LEU A 193 9.90 11.48 11.03
C LEU A 193 10.41 10.23 11.77
N SER A 194 11.68 9.81 11.58
CA SER A 194 12.25 8.63 12.26
C SER A 194 12.10 8.73 13.79
N TYR A 195 12.51 9.85 14.40
CA TYR A 195 12.41 10.05 15.84
C TYR A 195 10.97 9.86 16.35
N ILE A 196 9.99 10.45 15.66
CA ILE A 196 8.57 10.35 16.00
C ILE A 196 8.07 8.91 15.95
N ARG A 197 8.45 8.16 14.90
CA ARG A 197 8.08 6.75 14.73
C ARG A 197 8.71 5.86 15.80
N ASP A 198 10.00 6.04 16.06
CA ASP A 198 10.75 5.22 17.01
C ASP A 198 10.23 5.38 18.45
N HIS A 199 9.66 6.56 18.76
CA HIS A 199 9.05 6.88 20.06
C HIS A 199 7.52 6.70 20.08
N ASN A 200 6.90 6.19 19.01
CA ASN A 200 5.45 5.99 18.87
C ASN A 200 4.62 7.25 19.18
N ILE A 201 5.10 8.41 18.74
CA ILE A 201 4.41 9.69 18.95
C ILE A 201 3.37 9.89 17.85
N GLU A 202 2.11 10.12 18.24
CA GLU A 202 1.06 10.52 17.31
C GLU A 202 1.02 12.04 17.14
N LEU A 203 0.99 12.50 15.88
CA LEU A 203 1.02 13.92 15.54
C LEU A 203 -0.35 14.44 15.11
N GLU A 204 -0.67 15.67 15.50
CA GLU A 204 -1.84 16.38 14.97
C GLU A 204 -1.42 17.34 13.84
N ARG A 205 -0.18 17.82 13.85
CA ARG A 205 0.37 18.69 12.83
C ARG A 205 1.76 18.23 12.41
N ILE A 206 2.01 18.28 11.11
CA ILE A 206 3.33 18.12 10.54
C ILE A 206 3.56 19.34 9.67
N VAL A 207 4.63 20.09 9.93
CA VAL A 207 5.00 21.26 9.15
C VAL A 207 6.41 21.04 8.61
N GLY A 208 6.71 21.48 7.40
CA GLY A 208 8.06 21.33 6.88
C GLY A 208 8.39 22.31 5.75
N CYS A 209 9.55 22.95 5.88
CA CYS A 209 10.24 23.63 4.80
C CYS A 209 11.52 22.86 4.49
N ILE A 210 11.37 21.70 3.86
CA ILE A 210 12.46 20.75 3.61
C ILE A 210 13.05 20.90 2.20
N PRO A 211 14.30 20.44 2.00
CA PRO A 211 15.02 20.57 0.73
C PRO A 211 14.28 19.99 -0.50
N GLN A 212 14.40 20.67 -1.64
CA GLN A 212 13.76 20.31 -2.92
C GLN A 212 14.73 20.39 -4.10
N ILE A 213 15.60 19.38 -4.17
CA ILE A 213 16.82 19.39 -4.97
C ILE A 213 16.64 18.59 -6.23
N LEU A 214 16.96 19.21 -7.35
CA LEU A 214 16.87 18.59 -8.65
C LEU A 214 18.06 17.65 -8.86
N ASN A 215 17.77 16.39 -9.22
CA ASN A 215 18.78 15.40 -9.62
C ASN A 215 19.93 15.23 -8.60
N PRO A 216 19.66 14.68 -7.40
CA PRO A 216 20.67 14.60 -6.34
C PRO A 216 21.87 13.74 -6.74
N ASN A 217 23.07 14.14 -6.31
CA ASN A 217 24.29 13.34 -6.51
C ASN A 217 24.22 12.07 -5.62
N PRO A 218 24.26 10.85 -6.20
CA PRO A 218 24.20 9.59 -5.44
C PRO A 218 25.30 9.43 -4.39
N ASP A 219 26.50 9.98 -4.63
CA ASP A 219 27.67 9.83 -3.75
C ASP A 219 27.57 10.65 -2.46
N ALA A 220 26.71 11.68 -2.44
CA ALA A 220 26.44 12.44 -1.23
C ALA A 220 25.50 11.68 -0.25
N MET A 221 24.71 10.73 -0.76
CA MET A 221 23.66 10.05 -0.01
C MET A 221 24.12 8.81 0.78
N SER A 222 25.32 8.29 0.52
CA SER A 222 25.84 7.05 1.12
C SER A 222 26.79 7.27 2.31
N LYS A 223 27.12 8.52 2.63
CA LYS A 223 28.07 8.87 3.69
C LYS A 223 27.36 8.91 5.05
N MET A 224 27.93 8.22 6.04
CA MET A 224 27.47 8.32 7.44
C MET A 224 27.56 9.78 7.90
N ILE A 225 26.42 10.33 8.31
CA ILE A 225 26.34 11.67 8.89
C ILE A 225 26.85 11.57 10.33
N THR A 226 27.87 12.37 10.65
CA THR A 226 28.42 12.47 12.00
C THR A 226 28.66 13.93 12.34
N GLU A 227 28.58 14.29 13.62
CA GLU A 227 28.80 15.67 14.10
C GLU A 227 30.20 16.21 13.77
N ASN A 228 31.17 15.32 13.56
CA ASN A 228 32.56 15.61 13.20
C ASN A 228 32.79 15.74 11.68
N ALA A 229 31.74 15.69 10.86
CA ALA A 229 31.87 15.93 9.43
C ALA A 229 32.24 17.40 9.12
N SER A 230 32.80 17.64 7.94
CA SER A 230 33.23 19.00 7.54
C SER A 230 32.04 19.97 7.49
N GLU A 231 32.30 21.25 7.75
CA GLU A 231 31.28 22.31 7.71
C GLU A 231 30.57 22.37 6.36
N GLU A 232 31.31 22.24 5.26
CA GLU A 232 30.75 22.21 3.90
C GLU A 232 29.80 21.02 3.69
N PHE A 233 30.13 19.85 4.25
CA PHE A 233 29.27 18.66 4.16
C PHE A 233 28.01 18.81 5.01
N LEU A 234 28.13 19.34 6.23
CA LEU A 234 26.97 19.57 7.10
C LEU A 234 26.06 20.68 6.56
N HIS A 235 26.64 21.74 5.99
CA HIS A 235 25.90 22.77 5.29
C HIS A 235 25.18 22.17 4.07
N SER A 236 25.80 21.24 3.33
CA SER A 236 25.17 20.59 2.18
C SER A 236 24.08 19.58 2.55
N LEU A 237 23.84 19.26 3.84
CA LEU A 237 22.66 18.49 4.26
C LEU A 237 21.35 19.28 4.10
N SER A 238 21.41 20.60 4.01
CA SER A 238 20.28 21.39 3.49
C SER A 238 19.97 21.11 2.02
N ASN A 239 20.91 20.45 1.34
CA ASN A 239 20.78 19.86 0.04
C ASN A 239 20.76 18.31 0.16
N TYR A 240 20.16 17.76 1.23
CA TYR A 240 19.83 16.34 1.30
C TYR A 240 18.60 16.00 0.46
N CYS A 241 18.64 14.86 -0.22
CA CYS A 241 17.53 14.31 -0.98
C CYS A 241 17.32 12.84 -0.61
N ALA A 242 16.14 12.31 -0.90
CA ALA A 242 15.88 10.88 -0.87
C ALA A 242 15.36 10.45 -2.25
N LEU A 243 16.00 9.45 -2.86
CA LEU A 243 15.50 8.81 -4.08
C LEU A 243 14.44 7.77 -3.69
N GLN A 244 13.21 7.95 -4.18
CA GLN A 244 12.16 6.94 -4.04
C GLN A 244 12.07 5.99 -5.25
N GLY A 245 12.75 6.30 -6.36
CA GLY A 245 12.63 5.62 -7.64
C GLY A 245 11.40 6.06 -8.44
N PHE A 246 10.91 7.29 -8.24
CA PHE A 246 9.70 7.81 -8.91
C PHE A 246 9.98 9.07 -9.74
N VAL A 247 8.97 9.48 -10.52
CA VAL A 247 9.03 10.71 -11.32
C VAL A 247 9.27 11.96 -10.45
N GLU A 248 8.83 11.94 -9.18
CA GLU A 248 9.08 13.00 -8.20
C GLU A 248 10.56 13.29 -7.95
N ASP A 249 11.42 12.26 -8.02
CA ASP A 249 12.86 12.42 -7.79
C ASP A 249 13.49 13.29 -8.89
N GLN A 250 13.02 13.15 -10.13
CA GLN A 250 13.45 13.95 -11.27
C GLN A 250 13.08 15.43 -11.12
N PHE A 251 12.06 15.73 -10.30
CA PHE A 251 11.56 17.07 -10.03
C PHE A 251 12.01 17.63 -8.68
N GLY A 252 12.88 16.92 -7.96
CA GLY A 252 13.36 17.29 -6.62
C GLY A 252 12.29 17.27 -5.54
N LEU A 253 11.25 16.45 -5.74
CA LEU A 253 10.13 16.29 -4.81
C LEU A 253 10.21 14.99 -3.99
N GLY A 254 11.24 14.16 -4.21
CA GLY A 254 11.40 12.85 -3.55
C GLY A 254 11.39 12.91 -2.03
N LEU A 255 12.07 13.89 -1.43
CA LEU A 255 12.12 14.06 0.02
C LEU A 255 10.74 14.41 0.62
N ILE A 256 9.98 15.28 -0.06
CA ILE A 256 8.62 15.64 0.36
C ILE A 256 7.67 14.47 0.19
N ALA A 257 7.77 13.75 -0.91
CA ALA A 257 7.03 12.52 -1.14
C ALA A 257 7.24 11.50 0.00
N ARG A 258 8.50 11.30 0.42
CA ARG A 258 8.83 10.47 1.58
C ARG A 258 8.25 11.02 2.88
N ALA A 259 8.41 12.32 3.15
CA ALA A 259 7.88 12.95 4.35
C ALA A 259 6.35 12.81 4.46
N VAL A 260 5.63 12.93 3.35
CA VAL A 260 4.17 12.73 3.30
C VAL A 260 3.81 11.28 3.59
N GLU A 261 4.51 10.32 3.00
CA GLU A 261 4.30 8.88 3.23
C GLU A 261 4.59 8.46 4.67
N GLU A 262 5.71 8.92 5.24
CA GLU A 262 6.00 8.72 6.66
C GLU A 262 4.94 9.41 7.53
N GLY A 263 4.48 10.60 7.12
CA GLY A 263 3.42 11.35 7.77
C GLY A 263 2.11 10.57 7.86
N ILE A 264 1.71 9.82 6.81
CA ILE A 264 0.49 8.99 6.83
C ILE A 264 0.51 8.03 8.03
N THR A 265 1.69 7.50 8.37
CA THR A 265 1.81 6.51 9.46
C THR A 265 1.57 7.13 10.84
N VAL A 266 2.12 8.32 11.11
CA VAL A 266 2.14 8.93 12.45
C VAL A 266 1.05 9.98 12.68
N ILE A 267 0.46 10.53 11.62
CA ILE A 267 -0.53 11.59 11.76
C ILE A 267 -1.87 11.02 12.23
N LYS A 268 -2.54 11.70 13.17
CA LYS A 268 -3.91 11.38 13.59
C LYS A 268 -4.88 11.57 12.40
N PRO A 269 -6.04 10.88 12.38
CA PRO A 269 -6.99 10.96 11.27
C PRO A 269 -7.38 12.38 10.83
N MET A 270 -7.52 13.31 11.78
CA MET A 270 -7.88 14.72 11.53
C MET A 270 -6.67 15.67 11.53
N GLY A 271 -5.46 15.13 11.43
CA GLY A 271 -4.25 15.93 11.39
C GLY A 271 -4.08 16.67 10.06
N ILE A 272 -3.20 17.67 10.09
CA ILE A 272 -2.92 18.54 8.94
C ILE A 272 -1.42 18.51 8.69
N MET A 273 -1.02 18.30 7.44
CA MET A 273 0.35 18.49 6.99
C MET A 273 0.46 19.81 6.24
N ILE A 274 1.49 20.61 6.52
CA ILE A 274 1.69 21.90 5.85
C ILE A 274 3.12 21.97 5.31
N PHE A 275 3.27 22.08 4.00
CA PHE A 275 4.57 22.07 3.34
C PHE A 275 4.79 23.30 2.48
N ASN A 276 6.03 23.80 2.49
CA ASN A 276 6.51 24.79 1.54
C ASN A 276 7.00 24.10 0.26
N MET A 277 6.53 24.52 -0.91
CA MET A 277 6.80 23.89 -2.20
C MET A 277 7.36 24.87 -3.22
N GLY A 278 8.53 24.56 -3.77
CA GLY A 278 9.07 25.24 -4.94
C GLY A 278 8.21 24.92 -6.17
N GLY A 279 7.72 25.96 -6.84
CA GLY A 279 6.80 25.87 -7.97
C GLY A 279 7.44 25.49 -9.30
N ARG A 280 8.74 25.17 -9.34
CA ARG A 280 9.47 24.82 -10.58
C ARG A 280 8.76 23.69 -11.37
N PRO A 281 8.34 22.57 -10.76
CA PRO A 281 7.67 21.47 -11.48
C PRO A 281 6.25 21.83 -11.97
N GLY A 282 5.76 23.01 -11.63
CA GLY A 282 4.42 23.46 -11.94
C GLY A 282 3.36 23.03 -10.91
N GLN A 283 2.33 23.85 -10.78
CA GLN A 283 1.34 23.70 -9.69
C GLN A 283 0.59 22.36 -9.75
N ALA A 284 0.29 21.87 -10.95
CA ALA A 284 -0.40 20.60 -11.12
C ALA A 284 0.42 19.43 -10.58
N VAL A 285 1.74 19.40 -10.84
CA VAL A 285 2.64 18.35 -10.34
C VAL A 285 2.77 18.44 -8.82
N CYS A 286 2.97 19.64 -8.27
CA CYS A 286 3.06 19.83 -6.83
C CYS A 286 1.79 19.36 -6.09
N LYS A 287 0.60 19.65 -6.62
CA LYS A 287 -0.66 19.16 -6.03
C LYS A 287 -0.80 17.65 -6.17
N ARG A 288 -0.51 17.11 -7.36
CA ARG A 288 -0.65 15.69 -7.67
C ARG A 288 0.19 14.81 -6.73
N LEU A 289 1.36 15.28 -6.28
CA LEU A 289 2.20 14.61 -5.29
C LEU A 289 1.41 14.20 -4.03
N PHE A 290 0.56 15.08 -3.52
CA PHE A 290 -0.25 14.85 -2.33
C PHE A 290 -1.56 14.14 -2.68
N GLU A 291 -2.22 14.52 -3.77
CA GLU A 291 -3.51 13.94 -4.16
C GLU A 291 -3.42 12.44 -4.44
N ARG A 292 -2.35 11.99 -5.13
CA ARG A 292 -2.11 10.56 -5.37
C ARG A 292 -1.81 9.78 -4.09
N ARG A 293 -1.57 10.49 -2.97
CA ARG A 293 -1.27 9.91 -1.65
C ARG A 293 -2.45 9.96 -0.67
N GLY A 294 -3.65 10.30 -1.12
CA GLY A 294 -4.84 10.31 -0.25
C GLY A 294 -5.23 11.67 0.30
N PHE A 295 -4.56 12.75 -0.12
CA PHE A 295 -4.76 14.07 0.46
C PHE A 295 -5.71 14.95 -0.37
N HIS A 296 -6.48 15.76 0.35
CA HIS A 296 -7.05 17.00 -0.15
C HIS A 296 -6.03 18.12 0.08
N VAL A 297 -5.79 18.95 -0.93
CA VAL A 297 -4.74 19.97 -0.94
C VAL A 297 -5.37 21.35 -1.08
N ASN A 298 -5.08 22.24 -0.13
CA ASN A 298 -5.43 23.64 -0.20
C ASN A 298 -4.17 24.50 -0.29
N LYS A 299 -4.13 25.46 -1.22
CA LYS A 299 -3.01 26.42 -1.33
C LYS A 299 -3.28 27.61 -0.42
N LEU A 300 -2.55 27.69 0.69
CA LEU A 300 -2.71 28.74 1.70
C LEU A 300 -2.09 30.06 1.24
N TRP A 301 -0.92 29.96 0.63
CA TRP A 301 -0.13 31.11 0.22
C TRP A 301 0.74 30.81 -0.98
N GLN A 302 1.08 31.86 -1.72
CA GLN A 302 2.07 31.79 -2.78
C GLN A 302 2.75 33.16 -2.95
N THR A 303 4.07 33.13 -3.11
CA THR A 303 4.86 34.28 -3.56
C THR A 303 5.79 33.88 -4.71
N LYS A 304 6.59 34.81 -5.21
CA LYS A 304 7.69 34.55 -6.16
C LYS A 304 9.00 34.93 -5.51
N ILE A 305 10.02 34.12 -5.74
CA ILE A 305 11.37 34.38 -5.27
C ILE A 305 12.35 34.29 -6.44
N ILE A 306 13.41 35.10 -6.38
CA ILE A 306 14.49 35.04 -7.35
C ILE A 306 15.16 33.68 -7.26
N GLN A 307 15.41 33.05 -8.41
CA GLN A 307 16.21 31.82 -8.46
C GLN A 307 17.63 32.16 -8.04
N ALA A 308 18.16 31.42 -7.07
CA ALA A 308 19.54 31.59 -6.64
C ALA A 308 20.49 31.31 -7.82
N ALA A 309 21.53 32.14 -7.95
CA ALA A 309 22.42 32.15 -9.11
C ALA A 309 23.29 30.89 -9.23
N ASP A 310 23.48 30.19 -8.12
CA ASP A 310 24.20 28.93 -7.97
C ASP A 310 23.33 27.69 -8.27
N THR A 311 22.01 27.85 -8.44
CA THR A 311 21.13 26.73 -8.79
C THR A 311 21.18 26.45 -10.28
N ASP A 312 21.83 25.35 -10.67
CA ASP A 312 21.81 24.89 -12.06
C ASP A 312 20.43 24.30 -12.44
N ILE A 313 19.82 24.87 -13.47
CA ILE A 313 18.54 24.40 -14.04
C ILE A 313 18.71 23.66 -15.36
N SER A 314 19.94 23.39 -15.82
CA SER A 314 20.25 22.68 -17.06
C SER A 314 19.62 21.27 -17.11
N ALA A 315 19.58 20.58 -15.97
CA ALA A 315 18.93 19.27 -15.84
C ALA A 315 17.44 19.33 -16.22
N LEU A 316 16.75 20.43 -15.87
CA LEU A 316 15.33 20.62 -16.22
C LEU A 316 15.13 20.82 -17.73
N VAL A 317 16.08 21.51 -18.38
CA VAL A 317 16.08 21.70 -19.82
C VAL A 317 16.16 20.37 -20.56
N GLU A 318 17.02 19.47 -20.08
CA GLU A 318 17.14 18.11 -20.64
C GLU A 318 15.87 17.28 -20.42
N ILE A 319 15.20 17.43 -19.27
CA ILE A 319 13.90 16.78 -19.04
C ILE A 319 12.85 17.28 -20.04
N GLU A 320 12.71 18.60 -20.25
CA GLU A 320 11.74 19.16 -21.21
C GLU A 320 12.02 18.75 -22.67
N LYS A 321 13.26 18.35 -22.98
CA LYS A 321 13.65 17.89 -24.32
C LYS A 321 13.18 16.45 -24.57
N ASN A 322 13.16 15.64 -23.53
CA ASN A 322 12.85 14.20 -23.61
C ASN A 322 11.44 13.85 -23.07
N SER A 323 10.70 14.83 -22.57
CA SER A 323 9.37 14.67 -21.97
C SER A 323 8.41 15.79 -22.43
N PRO A 324 7.09 15.51 -22.55
CA PRO A 324 6.09 16.53 -22.80
C PRO A 324 5.86 17.50 -21.62
N HIS A 325 6.49 17.25 -20.46
CA HIS A 325 6.37 18.10 -19.28
C HIS A 325 6.97 19.51 -19.53
N ARG A 326 6.38 20.53 -18.90
CA ARG A 326 6.86 21.92 -18.94
C ARG A 326 7.00 22.45 -17.52
N PHE A 327 8.19 22.93 -17.18
CA PHE A 327 8.46 23.61 -15.91
C PHE A 327 7.92 25.04 -15.91
N GLU A 328 7.74 25.61 -14.72
CA GLU A 328 7.19 26.96 -14.51
C GLU A 328 8.24 27.88 -13.87
N PHE A 329 8.76 28.81 -14.67
CA PHE A 329 9.62 29.93 -14.24
C PHE A 329 8.99 31.27 -14.62
N PHE A 330 9.50 32.37 -14.09
CA PHE A 330 9.04 33.73 -14.41
C PHE A 330 10.23 34.63 -14.74
N MET A 331 10.02 35.60 -15.64
CA MET A 331 11.00 36.66 -15.90
C MET A 331 10.91 37.70 -14.77
N GLY A 332 11.79 37.58 -13.78
CA GLY A 332 11.76 38.40 -12.56
C GLY A 332 10.53 38.18 -11.68
N LEU A 333 10.38 39.02 -10.65
CA LEU A 333 9.27 38.91 -9.69
C LEU A 333 7.93 39.43 -10.23
N THR A 334 7.97 40.31 -11.22
CA THR A 334 6.78 40.97 -11.79
C THR A 334 6.14 40.20 -12.95
N GLY A 335 6.87 39.30 -13.61
CA GLY A 335 6.34 38.51 -14.71
C GLY A 335 5.17 37.65 -14.25
N ASP A 336 4.01 37.75 -14.89
CA ASP A 336 2.76 37.08 -14.52
C ASP A 336 2.57 35.74 -15.25
N GLN A 337 3.13 35.61 -16.45
CA GLN A 337 3.09 34.39 -17.25
C GLN A 337 4.29 33.48 -17.00
N PRO A 338 4.08 32.16 -16.83
CA PRO A 338 5.18 31.22 -16.71
C PRO A 338 5.89 30.97 -18.04
N ILE A 339 7.20 30.83 -18.00
CA ILE A 339 8.07 30.39 -19.09
C ILE A 339 8.65 29.01 -18.75
N CYS A 340 8.96 28.22 -19.79
CA CYS A 340 9.54 26.89 -19.61
C CYS A 340 11.04 26.93 -19.26
N ALA A 341 11.59 25.81 -18.78
CA ALA A 341 12.99 25.73 -18.36
C ALA A 341 13.96 26.15 -19.48
N ARG A 342 13.70 25.73 -20.73
CA ARG A 342 14.50 26.16 -21.91
C ARG A 342 14.61 27.68 -22.04
N THR A 343 13.48 28.37 -21.96
CA THR A 343 13.43 29.83 -22.09
C THR A 343 14.05 30.51 -20.88
N ALA A 344 13.79 30.00 -19.67
CA ALA A 344 14.36 30.53 -18.45
C ALA A 344 15.89 30.43 -18.43
N TRP A 345 16.44 29.28 -18.83
CA TRP A 345 17.89 29.07 -18.91
C TRP A 345 18.54 30.02 -19.93
N ALA A 346 17.98 30.13 -21.14
CA ALA A 346 18.48 31.04 -22.15
C ALA A 346 18.41 32.52 -21.71
N TYR A 347 17.32 32.91 -21.04
CA TYR A 347 17.16 34.28 -20.51
C TYR A 347 18.16 34.58 -19.39
N GLY A 348 18.40 33.62 -18.49
CA GLY A 348 19.40 33.73 -17.42
C GLY A 348 20.82 33.88 -17.96
N GLN A 349 21.20 33.07 -18.96
CA GLN A 349 22.51 33.16 -19.63
C GLN A 349 22.71 34.50 -20.34
N ALA A 350 21.64 35.16 -20.77
CA ALA A 350 21.67 36.50 -21.34
C ALA A 350 21.71 37.64 -20.29
N GLY A 351 21.88 37.32 -19.01
CA GLY A 351 21.92 38.30 -17.90
C GLY A 351 20.55 38.66 -17.32
N GLY A 352 19.48 37.99 -17.75
CA GLY A 352 18.15 38.14 -17.18
C GLY A 352 18.02 37.52 -15.79
N ARG A 353 17.15 38.07 -14.94
CA ARG A 353 16.82 37.46 -13.64
C ARG A 353 15.60 36.57 -13.80
N ILE A 354 15.71 35.30 -13.40
CA ILE A 354 14.58 34.37 -13.36
C ILE A 354 14.07 34.20 -11.92
N ALA A 355 12.78 33.95 -11.80
CA ALA A 355 12.10 33.68 -10.54
C ALA A 355 11.28 32.39 -10.66
N HIS A 356 10.92 31.82 -9.52
CA HIS A 356 9.94 30.73 -9.45
C HIS A 356 8.93 31.00 -8.34
N ALA A 357 7.76 30.38 -8.44
CA ALA A 357 6.76 30.47 -7.39
C ALA A 357 7.21 29.66 -6.16
N LEU A 358 6.81 30.11 -4.97
CA LEU A 358 6.96 29.37 -3.73
C LEU A 358 5.58 29.32 -3.06
N SER A 359 5.04 28.12 -2.88
CA SER A 359 3.66 27.91 -2.42
C SER A 359 3.62 27.15 -1.11
N VAL A 360 2.73 27.56 -0.21
CA VAL A 360 2.47 26.82 1.04
C VAL A 360 1.16 26.06 0.89
N TYR A 361 1.21 24.73 0.99
CA TYR A 361 0.04 23.87 0.90
C TYR A 361 -0.32 23.28 2.26
N SER A 362 -1.61 23.31 2.59
CA SER A 362 -2.22 22.54 3.67
C SER A 362 -2.86 21.29 3.09
N CYS A 363 -2.53 20.14 3.68
CA CYS A 363 -2.90 18.82 3.19
C CYS A 363 -3.61 18.03 4.31
N GLN A 364 -4.79 17.50 4.02
CA GLN A 364 -5.59 16.68 4.93
C GLN A 364 -5.98 15.37 4.25
N LEU A 365 -6.03 14.27 5.01
CA LEU A 365 -6.47 12.98 4.47
C LEU A 365 -7.96 13.03 4.10
N ARG A 366 -8.32 12.58 2.89
CA ARG A 366 -9.72 12.55 2.42
C ARG A 366 -10.58 11.55 3.20
N GLN A 367 -10.04 10.35 3.40
CA GLN A 367 -10.67 9.22 4.09
C GLN A 367 -9.64 8.59 5.04
N PRO A 368 -9.35 9.22 6.19
CA PRO A 368 -8.13 8.94 6.94
C PRO A 368 -7.98 7.50 7.40
N ASN A 369 -9.06 6.89 7.89
CA ASN A 369 -9.01 5.51 8.38
C ASN A 369 -8.74 4.53 7.23
N GLN A 370 -9.39 4.72 6.09
CA GLN A 370 -9.26 3.88 4.91
C GLN A 370 -7.87 4.03 4.29
N VAL A 371 -7.42 5.27 4.10
CA VAL A 371 -6.10 5.59 3.53
C VAL A 371 -4.99 5.02 4.40
N LYS A 372 -5.06 5.15 5.74
CA LYS A 372 -4.06 4.55 6.64
C LYS A 372 -4.05 3.02 6.56
N LYS A 373 -5.22 2.36 6.58
CA LYS A 373 -5.32 0.89 6.48
C LYS A 373 -4.71 0.35 5.19
N ILE A 374 -5.07 0.91 4.04
CA ILE A 374 -4.54 0.42 2.75
C ILE A 374 -3.06 0.76 2.59
N PHE A 375 -2.61 1.90 3.10
CA PHE A 375 -1.19 2.26 3.10
C PHE A 375 -0.36 1.26 3.93
N GLU A 376 -0.85 0.89 5.12
CA GLU A 376 -0.23 -0.13 5.97
C GLU A 376 -0.24 -1.52 5.33
N PHE A 377 -1.38 -1.93 4.74
CA PHE A 377 -1.51 -3.19 4.01
C PHE A 377 -0.48 -3.30 2.89
N LEU A 378 -0.32 -2.26 2.06
CA LEU A 378 0.65 -2.25 0.97
C LEU A 378 2.10 -2.21 1.45
N LYS A 379 2.36 -1.64 2.63
CA LYS A 379 3.71 -1.63 3.24
C LYS A 379 4.13 -3.01 3.71
N ASN A 380 3.21 -3.77 4.31
CA ASN A 380 3.47 -5.08 4.92
C ASN A 380 3.49 -6.23 3.90
N GLY A 381 3.17 -5.96 2.64
CA GLY A 381 3.25 -6.94 1.54
C GLY A 381 2.06 -7.90 1.45
N PHE A 382 2.03 -8.66 0.37
CA PHE A 382 1.01 -9.68 0.12
C PHE A 382 1.54 -11.04 0.60
N HIS A 383 1.14 -11.50 1.77
CA HIS A 383 1.45 -12.84 2.26
C HIS A 383 0.14 -13.62 2.41
N ASP A 384 -0.09 -14.69 1.64
CA ASP A 384 -0.90 -15.84 2.09
C ASP A 384 -1.11 -16.98 1.06
N VAL A 385 -1.65 -18.09 1.59
CA VAL A 385 -1.81 -19.46 1.05
C VAL A 385 -2.94 -19.62 0.02
N SER A 386 -2.81 -20.63 -0.83
CA SER A 386 -3.68 -20.99 -1.97
C SER A 386 -5.17 -21.18 -1.67
N THR A 387 -5.50 -21.60 -0.44
CA THR A 387 -6.85 -22.05 -0.01
C THR A 387 -7.65 -20.96 0.69
N GLY A 388 -7.14 -19.74 0.63
CA GLY A 388 -7.56 -18.63 1.47
C GLY A 388 -6.86 -18.64 2.83
N SER A 389 -6.62 -17.44 3.36
CA SER A 389 -5.98 -17.30 4.67
C SER A 389 -6.81 -17.98 5.73
N ILE A 390 -6.13 -18.61 6.70
CA ILE A 390 -6.84 -19.25 7.83
C ILE A 390 -7.70 -18.24 8.58
N ASN A 391 -7.25 -16.99 8.64
CA ASN A 391 -8.02 -15.88 9.20
C ASN A 391 -9.33 -15.64 8.44
N PHE A 392 -9.29 -15.58 7.11
CA PHE A 392 -10.49 -15.37 6.30
C PHE A 392 -11.46 -16.55 6.40
N ARG A 393 -10.96 -17.79 6.35
CA ARG A 393 -11.79 -19.00 6.57
C ARG A 393 -12.42 -19.03 7.96
N ASN A 394 -11.68 -18.63 8.99
CA ASN A 394 -12.20 -18.50 10.36
C ASN A 394 -13.30 -17.44 10.46
N LEU A 395 -13.19 -16.32 9.75
CA LEU A 395 -14.22 -15.29 9.69
C LEU A 395 -15.50 -15.81 9.05
N ILE A 396 -15.41 -16.53 7.93
CA ILE A 396 -16.57 -17.17 7.26
C ILE A 396 -17.24 -18.17 8.20
N ALA A 397 -16.46 -19.09 8.79
CA ALA A 397 -16.99 -20.09 9.72
C ALA A 397 -17.63 -19.44 10.96
N SER A 398 -17.01 -18.39 11.50
CA SER A 398 -17.54 -17.64 12.64
C SER A 398 -18.85 -16.91 12.29
N PHE A 399 -18.96 -16.35 11.09
CA PHE A 399 -20.19 -15.72 10.61
C PHE A 399 -21.33 -16.74 10.51
N LEU A 400 -21.09 -17.88 9.84
CA LEU A 400 -22.08 -18.97 9.72
C LEU A 400 -22.50 -19.52 11.09
N LYS A 401 -21.56 -19.65 12.02
CA LYS A 401 -21.84 -20.08 13.40
C LYS A 401 -22.67 -19.05 14.17
N THR A 402 -22.34 -17.77 14.04
CA THR A 402 -22.96 -16.71 14.84
C THR A 402 -24.35 -16.37 14.35
N TYR A 403 -24.52 -16.20 13.03
CA TYR A 403 -25.75 -15.70 12.42
C TYR A 403 -26.67 -16.79 11.88
N HIS A 404 -26.11 -17.96 11.54
CA HIS A 404 -26.89 -19.08 10.98
C HIS A 404 -26.85 -20.35 11.83
N HIS A 405 -26.18 -20.32 12.98
CA HIS A 405 -26.08 -21.44 13.93
C HIS A 405 -25.50 -22.73 13.33
N ILE A 406 -24.64 -22.61 12.32
CA ILE A 406 -23.99 -23.76 11.68
C ILE A 406 -22.62 -23.99 12.35
N PRO A 407 -22.37 -25.12 13.02
CA PRO A 407 -21.16 -25.34 13.79
C PRO A 407 -19.98 -25.82 12.92
N LEU A 408 -19.59 -25.00 11.93
CA LEU A 408 -18.44 -25.25 11.06
C LEU A 408 -17.17 -24.62 11.64
N ASN A 409 -16.02 -25.10 11.16
CA ASN A 409 -14.70 -24.50 11.39
C ASN A 409 -13.99 -24.20 10.05
N SER A 410 -12.75 -23.69 10.12
CA SER A 410 -11.95 -23.38 8.92
C SER A 410 -11.69 -24.57 8.00
N ASP A 411 -11.71 -25.80 8.53
CA ASP A 411 -11.42 -27.02 7.80
C ASP A 411 -12.63 -27.47 6.96
N ASN A 412 -13.80 -26.88 7.19
CA ASN A 412 -15.01 -27.10 6.38
C ASN A 412 -15.13 -26.14 5.19
N VAL A 413 -14.17 -25.24 4.99
CA VAL A 413 -14.25 -24.13 4.03
C VAL A 413 -13.03 -24.12 3.12
N VAL A 414 -13.26 -24.06 1.80
CA VAL A 414 -12.20 -23.80 0.80
C VAL A 414 -12.55 -22.54 0.03
N VAL A 415 -11.59 -21.63 -0.13
CA VAL A 415 -11.79 -20.34 -0.80
C VAL A 415 -11.36 -20.44 -2.27
N PHE A 416 -12.13 -19.81 -3.14
CA PHE A 416 -11.91 -19.73 -4.58
C PHE A 416 -11.92 -18.27 -5.06
N PRO A 417 -11.20 -17.95 -6.15
CA PRO A 417 -11.22 -16.62 -6.76
C PRO A 417 -12.61 -16.12 -7.17
N SER A 418 -13.51 -17.02 -7.60
CA SER A 418 -14.88 -16.69 -7.98
C SER A 418 -15.78 -17.93 -7.95
N ARG A 419 -17.10 -17.73 -8.03
CA ARG A 419 -18.09 -18.80 -8.16
C ARG A 419 -17.86 -19.61 -9.43
N ALA A 420 -17.59 -18.93 -10.55
CA ALA A 420 -17.34 -19.57 -11.83
C ALA A 420 -16.13 -20.53 -11.74
N VAL A 421 -15.05 -20.06 -11.12
CA VAL A 421 -13.84 -20.85 -10.90
C VAL A 421 -14.13 -22.07 -10.02
N ALA A 422 -14.88 -21.92 -8.92
CA ALA A 422 -15.25 -23.05 -8.07
C ALA A 422 -16.03 -24.14 -8.84
N ILE A 423 -16.95 -23.75 -9.71
CA ILE A 423 -17.76 -24.65 -10.55
C ILE A 423 -16.89 -25.34 -11.63
N GLU A 424 -16.05 -24.59 -12.33
CA GLU A 424 -15.13 -25.11 -13.35
C GLU A 424 -14.16 -26.14 -12.73
N ASN A 425 -13.59 -25.81 -11.56
CA ASN A 425 -12.69 -26.69 -10.81
C ASN A 425 -13.39 -27.98 -10.36
N ALA A 426 -14.65 -27.89 -9.88
CA ALA A 426 -15.43 -29.08 -9.50
C ALA A 426 -15.66 -30.01 -10.72
N LEU A 427 -16.04 -29.45 -11.87
CA LEU A 427 -16.24 -30.24 -13.09
C LEU A 427 -14.96 -30.91 -13.58
N HIS A 428 -13.82 -30.22 -13.53
CA HIS A 428 -12.53 -30.83 -13.86
C HIS A 428 -12.14 -31.95 -12.89
N LEU A 429 -12.31 -31.73 -11.58
CA LEU A 429 -11.97 -32.70 -10.53
C LEU A 429 -12.68 -34.05 -10.74
N PHE A 430 -13.97 -34.03 -11.08
CA PHE A 430 -14.74 -35.26 -11.31
C PHE A 430 -14.72 -35.74 -12.77
N SER A 431 -14.48 -34.85 -13.74
CA SER A 431 -14.55 -35.13 -15.18
C SER A 431 -15.80 -35.95 -15.59
N PRO A 432 -17.03 -35.49 -15.26
CA PRO A 432 -18.23 -36.29 -15.48
C PRO A 432 -18.55 -36.47 -16.97
N ARG A 433 -18.95 -37.68 -17.37
CA ARG A 433 -19.50 -37.95 -18.72
C ARG A 433 -20.80 -37.22 -18.96
N LEU A 434 -21.55 -36.93 -17.89
CA LEU A 434 -22.73 -36.09 -17.93
C LEU A 434 -22.87 -35.34 -16.62
N ALA A 435 -22.88 -34.01 -16.72
CA ALA A 435 -23.29 -33.09 -15.68
C ALA A 435 -24.57 -32.36 -16.10
N ILE A 436 -25.43 -32.09 -15.13
CA ILE A 436 -26.54 -31.14 -15.31
C ILE A 436 -26.17 -29.87 -14.55
N VAL A 437 -26.25 -28.73 -15.24
CA VAL A 437 -25.88 -27.44 -14.68
C VAL A 437 -27.01 -26.44 -14.90
N ASP A 438 -27.36 -25.69 -13.86
CA ASP A 438 -28.29 -24.56 -13.94
C ASP A 438 -27.85 -23.55 -15.03
N GLU A 439 -28.78 -23.17 -15.90
CA GLU A 439 -28.56 -22.27 -17.05
C GLU A 439 -27.86 -20.95 -16.69
N HIS A 440 -28.07 -20.43 -15.48
CA HIS A 440 -27.42 -19.19 -15.04
C HIS A 440 -25.95 -19.39 -14.67
N LEU A 441 -25.52 -20.62 -14.46
CA LEU A 441 -24.16 -20.99 -14.06
C LEU A 441 -23.32 -21.46 -15.26
N THR A 442 -23.92 -21.71 -16.42
CA THR A 442 -23.20 -22.20 -17.62
C THR A 442 -22.52 -21.11 -18.43
N GLN A 443 -22.86 -19.84 -18.20
CA GLN A 443 -22.31 -18.71 -18.97
C GLN A 443 -20.77 -18.63 -18.98
N HIS A 444 -20.12 -19.13 -17.93
CA HIS A 444 -18.66 -19.12 -17.78
C HIS A 444 -18.00 -20.45 -18.13
N LEU A 445 -18.78 -21.48 -18.46
CA LEU A 445 -18.24 -22.79 -18.81
C LEU A 445 -17.72 -22.80 -20.25
N PRO A 446 -16.70 -23.63 -20.55
CA PRO A 446 -16.25 -23.84 -21.92
C PRO A 446 -17.42 -24.24 -22.82
N ARG A 447 -17.68 -23.47 -23.89
CA ARG A 447 -18.79 -23.73 -24.82
C ARG A 447 -18.78 -25.15 -25.40
N LYS A 448 -17.59 -25.74 -25.56
CA LYS A 448 -17.40 -27.12 -26.02
C LYS A 448 -17.97 -28.19 -25.08
N TRP A 449 -18.23 -27.87 -23.81
CA TRP A 449 -18.87 -28.78 -22.86
C TRP A 449 -20.39 -28.76 -22.99
N LEU A 450 -20.98 -27.65 -23.45
CA LEU A 450 -22.42 -27.49 -23.56
C LEU A 450 -22.94 -28.28 -24.77
N THR A 451 -23.96 -29.11 -24.55
CA THR A 451 -24.58 -29.94 -25.61
C THR A 451 -26.10 -30.00 -25.50
N SER A 452 -26.77 -30.29 -26.62
CA SER A 452 -28.23 -30.43 -26.71
C SER A 452 -28.73 -31.89 -26.89
N LEU A 453 -27.90 -32.92 -26.58
CA LEU A 453 -28.08 -34.38 -26.81
C LEU A 453 -27.96 -34.82 -28.29
N ALA A 454 -27.48 -36.02 -28.67
CA ALA A 454 -27.46 -37.32 -28.01
C ALA A 454 -26.05 -37.90 -27.76
N ILE A 455 -25.88 -38.62 -26.65
CA ILE A 455 -24.83 -39.64 -26.50
C ILE A 455 -25.08 -40.67 -27.60
N LYS A 456 -24.51 -40.47 -28.79
CA LYS A 456 -24.37 -41.58 -29.72
C LYS A 456 -23.53 -42.60 -28.97
N SER A 457 -24.05 -43.80 -28.81
CA SER A 457 -23.23 -44.99 -28.65
C SER A 457 -22.33 -45.05 -29.88
N ALA A 458 -21.20 -44.33 -29.84
CA ALA A 458 -20.14 -44.48 -30.79
C ALA A 458 -19.51 -45.84 -30.48
N GLU A 459 -20.07 -46.89 -31.07
CA GLU A 459 -19.34 -48.12 -31.35
C GLU A 459 -18.14 -47.73 -32.21
N GLY A 460 -17.05 -47.28 -31.57
CA GLY A 460 -15.84 -46.81 -32.25
C GLY A 460 -15.03 -45.73 -31.54
N ASP A 461 -15.59 -44.99 -30.56
CA ASP A 461 -14.79 -44.05 -29.77
C ASP A 461 -14.21 -44.76 -28.54
N ASP A 462 -12.89 -44.65 -28.40
CA ASP A 462 -12.13 -45.22 -27.30
C ASP A 462 -12.73 -44.76 -25.95
N PRO A 463 -13.21 -45.68 -25.07
CA PRO A 463 -13.78 -45.35 -23.76
C PRO A 463 -12.79 -44.63 -22.81
N SER A 464 -11.55 -44.40 -23.27
CA SER A 464 -10.49 -43.63 -22.63
C SER A 464 -10.64 -42.09 -22.75
N LYS A 465 -11.50 -41.56 -23.63
CA LYS A 465 -11.71 -40.11 -23.77
C LYS A 465 -12.76 -39.60 -22.78
N ASP A 466 -12.31 -39.22 -21.59
CA ASP A 466 -13.10 -38.49 -20.58
C ASP A 466 -13.47 -37.07 -21.07
N VAL A 467 -14.52 -36.96 -21.88
CA VAL A 467 -15.07 -35.67 -22.35
C VAL A 467 -16.14 -35.19 -21.36
N ILE A 468 -15.91 -34.04 -20.74
CA ILE A 468 -16.91 -33.38 -19.87
C ILE A 468 -18.07 -32.93 -20.75
N THR A 469 -19.27 -33.39 -20.40
CA THR A 469 -20.50 -33.01 -21.11
C THR A 469 -21.47 -32.38 -20.12
N VAL A 470 -22.00 -31.22 -20.48
CA VAL A 470 -22.91 -30.41 -19.66
C VAL A 470 -24.23 -30.21 -20.40
N ILE A 471 -25.33 -30.51 -19.71
CA ILE A 471 -26.68 -30.17 -20.15
C ILE A 471 -27.19 -29.03 -19.26
N GLU A 472 -27.64 -27.96 -19.91
CA GLU A 472 -28.31 -26.84 -19.25
C GLU A 472 -29.67 -27.26 -18.72
N ALA A 473 -29.99 -26.82 -17.51
CA ALA A 473 -31.25 -27.12 -16.86
C ALA A 473 -31.84 -25.89 -16.16
N PRO A 474 -33.17 -25.81 -16.06
CA PRO A 474 -33.84 -24.75 -15.33
C PRO A 474 -33.55 -24.85 -13.82
N ARG A 475 -33.53 -23.70 -13.15
CA ARG A 475 -33.23 -23.57 -11.72
C ARG A 475 -34.32 -24.14 -10.77
N GLN A 476 -35.54 -24.36 -11.26
CA GLN A 476 -36.65 -24.83 -10.44
C GLN A 476 -36.43 -26.28 -9.98
N SER A 477 -36.55 -26.55 -8.67
CA SER A 477 -36.17 -27.85 -8.09
C SER A 477 -36.96 -29.02 -8.66
N ASP A 478 -38.24 -28.87 -8.95
CA ASP A 478 -39.08 -29.96 -9.47
C ASP A 478 -38.66 -30.40 -10.88
N LEU A 479 -38.35 -29.43 -11.74
CA LEU A 479 -37.84 -29.68 -13.09
C LEU A 479 -36.43 -30.29 -13.05
N MET A 480 -35.57 -29.77 -12.17
CA MET A 480 -34.24 -30.31 -11.94
C MET A 480 -34.31 -31.78 -11.46
N VAL A 481 -35.19 -32.09 -10.51
CA VAL A 481 -35.42 -33.46 -10.03
C VAL A 481 -35.90 -34.38 -11.17
N GLU A 482 -36.80 -33.92 -12.03
CA GLU A 482 -37.24 -34.70 -13.19
C GLU A 482 -36.07 -35.02 -14.12
N LEU A 483 -35.25 -34.02 -14.45
CA LEU A 483 -34.06 -34.19 -15.29
C LEU A 483 -33.04 -35.13 -14.66
N ILE A 484 -32.76 -35.02 -13.36
CA ILE A 484 -31.84 -35.92 -12.63
C ILE A 484 -32.34 -37.37 -12.73
N LYS A 485 -33.63 -37.61 -12.49
CA LYS A 485 -34.22 -38.95 -12.54
C LYS A 485 -34.17 -39.56 -13.95
N LYS A 486 -34.34 -38.74 -14.99
CA LYS A 486 -34.36 -39.18 -16.40
C LYS A 486 -32.96 -39.39 -16.98
N LEU A 487 -32.06 -38.44 -16.74
CA LEU A 487 -30.75 -38.37 -17.38
C LEU A 487 -29.65 -39.04 -16.54
N LYS A 488 -29.88 -39.25 -15.23
CA LYS A 488 -28.97 -39.90 -14.29
C LYS A 488 -27.53 -39.35 -14.36
N PRO A 489 -27.35 -38.03 -14.18
CA PRO A 489 -26.04 -37.40 -14.28
C PRO A 489 -25.11 -37.87 -13.16
N GLN A 490 -23.80 -37.74 -13.37
CA GLN A 490 -22.81 -38.02 -12.34
C GLN A 490 -22.60 -36.83 -11.41
N VAL A 491 -22.77 -35.61 -11.93
CA VAL A 491 -22.65 -34.35 -11.18
C VAL A 491 -23.85 -33.47 -11.49
N VAL A 492 -24.40 -32.83 -10.47
CA VAL A 492 -25.47 -31.84 -10.56
C VAL A 492 -24.97 -30.56 -9.93
N ILE A 493 -25.04 -29.45 -10.66
CA ILE A 493 -24.69 -28.11 -10.16
C ILE A 493 -25.89 -27.21 -10.34
N THR A 494 -26.49 -26.74 -9.26
CA THR A 494 -27.74 -25.98 -9.36
C THR A 494 -27.87 -24.92 -8.29
N GLY A 495 -28.48 -23.78 -8.63
CA GLY A 495 -28.98 -22.83 -7.65
C GLY A 495 -30.32 -23.26 -7.08
N MET A 496 -31.02 -22.34 -6.43
CA MET A 496 -32.43 -22.52 -6.09
C MET A 496 -33.25 -21.32 -6.53
N ALA A 497 -34.50 -21.57 -6.93
CA ALA A 497 -35.42 -20.48 -7.22
C ALA A 497 -35.70 -19.66 -5.94
N HIS A 498 -35.96 -18.36 -6.09
CA HIS A 498 -36.06 -17.44 -4.96
C HIS A 498 -37.09 -17.86 -3.89
N TYR A 499 -38.24 -18.40 -4.31
CA TYR A 499 -39.27 -18.88 -3.39
C TYR A 499 -38.91 -20.22 -2.73
N GLU A 500 -38.13 -21.07 -3.41
CA GLU A 500 -37.66 -22.37 -2.88
C GLU A 500 -36.56 -22.18 -1.85
N ALA A 501 -35.77 -21.10 -1.97
CA ALA A 501 -34.66 -20.78 -1.08
C ALA A 501 -35.04 -20.40 0.34
N VAL A 502 -36.32 -20.18 0.65
CA VAL A 502 -36.77 -19.79 1.99
C VAL A 502 -36.89 -20.99 2.93
N THR A 503 -37.17 -22.19 2.41
CA THR A 503 -37.43 -23.42 3.19
C THR A 503 -36.47 -24.54 2.82
N SER A 504 -36.26 -25.52 3.72
CA SER A 504 -35.33 -26.63 3.47
C SER A 504 -35.90 -27.74 2.58
N SER A 505 -37.19 -27.68 2.20
CA SER A 505 -37.88 -28.79 1.53
C SER A 505 -37.30 -29.11 0.15
N ALA A 506 -37.11 -28.10 -0.70
CA ALA A 506 -36.56 -28.27 -2.05
C ALA A 506 -35.13 -28.82 -1.99
N PHE A 507 -34.31 -28.27 -1.08
CA PHE A 507 -32.95 -28.73 -0.87
C PHE A 507 -32.89 -30.18 -0.37
N ALA A 508 -33.72 -30.55 0.62
CA ALA A 508 -33.78 -31.91 1.13
C ALA A 508 -34.19 -32.92 0.04
N HIS A 509 -35.17 -32.56 -0.81
CA HIS A 509 -35.59 -33.40 -1.92
C HIS A 509 -34.48 -33.57 -2.97
N LEU A 510 -33.74 -32.50 -3.30
CA LEU A 510 -32.56 -32.59 -4.18
C LEU A 510 -31.47 -33.50 -3.60
N LEU A 511 -31.18 -33.40 -2.30
CA LEU A 511 -30.22 -34.28 -1.62
C LEU A 511 -30.64 -35.74 -1.69
N GLU A 512 -31.92 -36.04 -1.46
CA GLU A 512 -32.47 -37.39 -1.54
C GLU A 512 -32.36 -37.97 -2.95
N VAL A 513 -32.83 -37.24 -3.96
CA VAL A 513 -32.83 -37.71 -5.36
C VAL A 513 -31.41 -37.91 -5.88
N THR A 514 -30.50 -36.98 -5.59
CA THR A 514 -29.09 -37.13 -5.99
C THR A 514 -28.41 -38.31 -5.30
N ARG A 515 -28.73 -38.56 -4.02
CA ARG A 515 -28.24 -39.73 -3.29
C ARG A 515 -28.73 -41.05 -3.90
N GLU A 516 -30.02 -41.13 -4.25
CA GLU A 516 -30.63 -42.30 -4.89
C GLU A 516 -30.00 -42.64 -6.24
N ILE A 517 -29.72 -41.61 -7.05
CA ILE A 517 -29.08 -41.78 -8.36
C ILE A 517 -27.57 -42.05 -8.24
N GLY A 518 -26.92 -41.62 -7.15
CA GLY A 518 -25.47 -41.64 -7.00
C GLY A 518 -24.79 -40.43 -7.65
N SER A 519 -25.51 -39.32 -7.80
CA SER A 519 -24.99 -38.05 -8.30
C SER A 519 -24.34 -37.25 -7.17
N ARG A 520 -23.25 -36.53 -7.47
CA ARG A 520 -22.74 -35.48 -6.57
C ARG A 520 -23.51 -34.19 -6.78
N LEU A 521 -23.86 -33.49 -5.71
CA LEU A 521 -24.59 -32.23 -5.74
C LEU A 521 -23.68 -31.06 -5.32
N PHE A 522 -23.56 -30.05 -6.18
CA PHE A 522 -23.01 -28.75 -5.84
C PHE A 522 -24.15 -27.73 -5.87
N LEU A 523 -24.56 -27.25 -4.70
CA LEU A 523 -25.66 -26.29 -4.60
C LEU A 523 -25.11 -24.86 -4.49
N ASP A 524 -25.42 -24.00 -5.46
CA ASP A 524 -25.08 -22.58 -5.42
C ASP A 524 -26.10 -21.78 -4.60
N ILE A 525 -25.64 -21.15 -3.52
CA ILE A 525 -26.47 -20.25 -2.69
C ILE A 525 -26.11 -18.78 -2.86
N SER A 526 -25.23 -18.43 -3.80
CA SER A 526 -24.67 -17.09 -3.98
C SER A 526 -25.74 -15.99 -4.04
N ASP A 527 -26.81 -16.22 -4.80
CA ASP A 527 -27.89 -15.25 -4.98
C ASP A 527 -28.74 -15.08 -3.69
N HIS A 528 -28.69 -16.04 -2.77
CA HIS A 528 -29.46 -16.09 -1.53
C HIS A 528 -28.61 -15.93 -0.26
N PHE A 529 -27.30 -15.71 -0.41
CA PHE A 529 -26.41 -15.41 0.69
C PHE A 529 -26.41 -13.91 0.96
N GLU A 530 -26.45 -13.52 2.24
CA GLU A 530 -26.59 -12.13 2.64
C GLU A 530 -25.61 -11.81 3.78
N LEU A 531 -24.71 -10.88 3.52
CA LEU A 531 -23.79 -10.33 4.52
C LEU A 531 -24.50 -9.23 5.30
N SER A 532 -25.30 -9.64 6.28
CA SER A 532 -26.11 -8.76 7.12
C SER A 532 -26.09 -9.21 8.57
N SER A 533 -26.30 -8.28 9.51
CA SER A 533 -26.51 -8.59 10.93
C SER A 533 -27.91 -9.15 11.22
N LEU A 534 -28.81 -9.07 10.24
CA LEU A 534 -30.16 -9.65 10.26
C LEU A 534 -30.41 -10.35 8.92
N PRO A 535 -29.69 -11.44 8.61
CA PRO A 535 -29.79 -12.07 7.30
C PRO A 535 -31.18 -12.68 7.09
N SER A 536 -31.66 -12.62 5.86
CA SER A 536 -32.92 -13.23 5.45
C SER A 536 -32.92 -14.76 5.65
N SER A 537 -34.13 -15.32 5.73
CA SER A 537 -34.32 -16.77 5.88
C SER A 537 -33.79 -17.53 4.66
N ASN A 538 -32.78 -18.37 4.87
CA ASN A 538 -32.26 -19.29 3.86
C ASN A 538 -32.48 -20.75 4.29
N GLY A 539 -33.22 -21.51 3.50
CA GLY A 539 -33.61 -22.89 3.73
C GLY A 539 -32.44 -23.87 3.78
N VAL A 540 -31.38 -23.62 3.01
CA VAL A 540 -30.14 -24.43 3.00
C VAL A 540 -29.37 -24.21 4.29
N LEU A 541 -29.18 -22.95 4.68
CA LEU A 541 -28.49 -22.61 5.92
C LEU A 541 -29.27 -23.13 7.16
N LYS A 542 -30.62 -23.06 7.12
CA LYS A 542 -31.48 -23.68 8.14
C LYS A 542 -31.33 -25.19 8.22
N TYR A 543 -31.24 -25.87 7.07
CA TYR A 543 -30.97 -27.31 7.04
C TYR A 543 -29.62 -27.61 7.70
N LEU A 544 -28.56 -26.88 7.34
CA LEU A 544 -27.22 -27.07 7.88
C LEU A 544 -27.14 -26.81 9.40
N ALA A 545 -27.94 -25.90 9.93
CA ALA A 545 -28.01 -25.65 11.37
C ALA A 545 -28.51 -26.89 12.16
N GLY A 546 -29.42 -27.68 11.57
CA GLY A 546 -30.03 -28.86 12.20
C GLY A 546 -29.42 -30.21 11.80
N THR A 547 -28.81 -30.30 10.62
CA THR A 547 -28.40 -31.58 10.00
C THR A 547 -27.03 -31.45 9.34
N SER A 548 -26.19 -32.48 9.47
CA SER A 548 -24.90 -32.54 8.76
C SER A 548 -25.08 -32.62 7.24
N LEU A 549 -24.23 -31.92 6.50
CA LEU A 549 -24.24 -31.98 5.04
C LEU A 549 -23.82 -33.39 4.58
N PRO A 550 -24.60 -34.04 3.69
CA PRO A 550 -24.25 -35.36 3.15
C PRO A 550 -22.92 -35.38 2.38
N SER A 551 -22.23 -36.52 2.37
CA SER A 551 -20.91 -36.64 1.73
C SER A 551 -20.93 -36.55 0.19
N HIS A 552 -22.10 -36.65 -0.44
CA HIS A 552 -22.25 -36.41 -1.89
C HIS A 552 -22.55 -34.96 -2.22
N ALA A 553 -22.71 -34.08 -1.23
CA ALA A 553 -23.12 -32.70 -1.42
C ALA A 553 -22.07 -31.69 -0.96
N ALA A 554 -21.98 -30.56 -1.67
CA ALA A 554 -21.19 -29.39 -1.30
C ALA A 554 -22.00 -28.12 -1.59
N ILE A 555 -21.77 -27.07 -0.81
CA ILE A 555 -22.43 -25.77 -0.98
C ILE A 555 -21.42 -24.79 -1.57
N VAL A 556 -21.79 -24.15 -2.69
CA VAL A 556 -21.00 -23.10 -3.34
C VAL A 556 -21.60 -21.75 -2.96
N CYS A 557 -20.77 -20.80 -2.55
CA CYS A 557 -21.19 -19.45 -2.20
C CYS A 557 -20.18 -18.41 -2.68
N GLY A 558 -20.51 -17.75 -3.79
CA GLY A 558 -19.87 -16.53 -4.27
C GLY A 558 -20.42 -15.29 -3.59
N LEU A 559 -19.54 -14.36 -3.22
CA LEU A 559 -19.88 -13.04 -2.69
C LEU A 559 -20.21 -12.08 -3.83
N VAL A 560 -21.28 -12.36 -4.56
CA VAL A 560 -21.62 -11.72 -5.86
C VAL A 560 -22.43 -10.43 -5.74
N LYS A 561 -22.83 -10.03 -4.52
CA LYS A 561 -23.69 -8.86 -4.27
C LYS A 561 -22.91 -7.56 -4.03
N ASN A 562 -21.61 -7.55 -4.33
CA ASN A 562 -20.77 -6.38 -4.14
C ASN A 562 -21.07 -5.31 -5.20
N GLN A 563 -21.75 -4.24 -4.78
CA GLN A 563 -22.04 -3.09 -5.64
C GLN A 563 -20.96 -1.99 -5.58
N VAL A 564 -19.99 -2.12 -4.68
CA VAL A 564 -18.91 -1.12 -4.49
C VAL A 564 -17.72 -1.44 -5.40
N TYR A 565 -17.29 -2.71 -5.40
CA TYR A 565 -16.19 -3.21 -6.23
C TYR A 565 -16.63 -4.51 -6.92
N ALA A 566 -17.41 -4.37 -8.00
CA ALA A 566 -17.98 -5.52 -8.71
C ALA A 566 -16.93 -6.46 -9.33
N ASP A 567 -15.71 -5.98 -9.50
CA ASP A 567 -14.52 -6.72 -9.95
C ASP A 567 -13.85 -7.54 -8.83
N LEU A 568 -14.13 -7.23 -7.56
CA LEU A 568 -13.65 -8.00 -6.41
C LEU A 568 -14.67 -9.08 -6.03
N GLU A 569 -14.63 -10.19 -6.74
CA GLU A 569 -15.36 -11.41 -6.35
C GLU A 569 -14.46 -12.33 -5.49
N VAL A 570 -15.07 -13.04 -4.55
CA VAL A 570 -14.48 -14.22 -3.91
C VAL A 570 -15.61 -15.22 -3.68
N ALA A 571 -15.31 -16.51 -3.78
CA ALA A 571 -16.24 -17.57 -3.44
C ALA A 571 -15.65 -18.50 -2.39
N PHE A 572 -16.51 -19.24 -1.72
CA PHE A 572 -16.11 -20.33 -0.86
C PHE A 572 -17.04 -21.54 -1.06
N VAL A 573 -16.47 -22.72 -0.85
CA VAL A 573 -17.19 -23.99 -0.88
C VAL A 573 -17.20 -24.58 0.52
N ILE A 574 -18.38 -25.02 0.96
CA ILE A 574 -18.58 -25.73 2.23
C ILE A 574 -18.80 -27.20 1.94
N SER A 575 -18.10 -28.06 2.68
CA SER A 575 -18.38 -29.49 2.75
C SER A 575 -18.04 -30.03 4.14
N GLU A 576 -18.72 -31.10 4.56
CA GLU A 576 -18.37 -31.85 5.77
C GLU A 576 -17.64 -33.16 5.45
N GLU A 577 -17.32 -33.39 4.17
CA GLU A 577 -16.51 -34.50 3.69
C GLU A 577 -15.06 -34.05 3.42
N GLU A 578 -14.16 -34.44 4.31
CA GLU A 578 -12.74 -34.03 4.32
C GLU A 578 -12.02 -34.36 3.01
N THR A 579 -12.31 -35.53 2.42
CA THR A 579 -11.69 -35.98 1.17
C THR A 579 -11.99 -35.03 0.01
N ILE A 580 -13.21 -34.51 -0.06
CA ILE A 580 -13.64 -33.55 -1.09
C ILE A 580 -12.98 -32.20 -0.86
N LEU A 581 -12.94 -31.69 0.38
CA LEU A 581 -12.32 -30.40 0.63
C LEU A 581 -10.83 -30.43 0.35
N LYS A 582 -10.12 -31.48 0.79
CA LYS A 582 -8.70 -31.65 0.48
C LYS A 582 -8.45 -31.72 -1.03
N ALA A 583 -9.32 -32.40 -1.77
CA ALA A 583 -9.21 -32.47 -3.23
C ALA A 583 -9.47 -31.10 -3.87
N LEU A 584 -10.57 -30.42 -3.56
CA LEU A 584 -10.91 -29.09 -4.07
C LEU A 584 -9.84 -28.05 -3.75
N SER A 585 -9.33 -28.09 -2.51
CA SER A 585 -8.24 -27.27 -2.01
C SER A 585 -6.97 -27.44 -2.85
N LYS A 586 -6.57 -28.68 -3.14
CA LYS A 586 -5.44 -28.95 -4.02
C LYS A 586 -5.73 -28.59 -5.48
N THR A 587 -6.96 -28.78 -5.95
CA THR A 587 -7.37 -28.44 -7.31
C THR A 587 -7.27 -26.93 -7.55
N VAL A 588 -7.72 -26.08 -6.62
CA VAL A 588 -7.59 -24.62 -6.76
C VAL A 588 -6.12 -24.18 -6.75
N GLU A 589 -5.25 -24.83 -5.97
CA GLU A 589 -3.80 -24.54 -6.05
C GLU A 589 -3.23 -24.90 -7.42
N VAL A 590 -3.56 -26.08 -7.95
CA VAL A 590 -3.06 -26.55 -9.25
C VAL A 590 -3.62 -25.71 -10.41
N LEU A 591 -4.88 -25.29 -10.33
CA LEU A 591 -5.56 -24.62 -11.45
C LEU A 591 -5.55 -23.09 -11.37
N GLU A 592 -5.46 -22.52 -10.18
CA GLU A 592 -5.57 -21.07 -9.97
C GLU A 592 -4.38 -20.50 -9.20
N GLY A 593 -3.61 -21.34 -8.51
CA GLY A 593 -2.58 -20.89 -7.58
C GLY A 593 -3.22 -20.32 -6.30
N ASN A 594 -3.01 -19.03 -6.05
CA ASN A 594 -3.51 -18.37 -4.84
C ASN A 594 -4.69 -17.44 -5.12
N THR A 595 -5.71 -17.49 -4.26
CA THR A 595 -6.76 -16.46 -4.26
C THR A 595 -6.18 -15.14 -3.75
N THR A 596 -6.37 -14.05 -4.51
CA THR A 596 -5.74 -12.75 -4.23
C THR A 596 -6.00 -12.25 -2.79
N PRO A 597 -4.96 -11.87 -2.02
CA PRO A 597 -5.15 -11.40 -0.63
C PRO A 597 -6.03 -10.17 -0.49
N ILE A 598 -6.04 -9.28 -1.49
CA ILE A 598 -6.86 -8.06 -1.46
C ILE A 598 -8.36 -8.37 -1.46
N ARG A 599 -8.79 -9.38 -2.23
CA ARG A 599 -10.19 -9.85 -2.29
C ARG A 599 -10.61 -10.40 -0.93
N GLN A 600 -9.77 -11.24 -0.34
CA GLN A 600 -10.01 -11.83 0.98
C GLN A 600 -9.98 -10.78 2.10
N HIS A 601 -9.07 -9.80 2.03
CA HIS A 601 -8.99 -8.73 3.03
C HIS A 601 -10.25 -7.85 3.00
N TYR A 602 -10.72 -7.47 1.80
CA TYR A 602 -11.93 -6.69 1.63
C TYR A 602 -13.14 -7.36 2.29
N TYR A 603 -13.43 -8.61 1.92
CA TYR A 603 -14.54 -9.34 2.53
C TYR A 603 -14.27 -9.69 4.00
N GLY A 604 -13.01 -9.92 4.37
CA GLY A 604 -12.60 -10.15 5.75
C GLY A 604 -12.92 -8.98 6.66
N CYS A 605 -12.73 -7.73 6.21
CA CYS A 605 -13.19 -6.55 6.94
C CYS A 605 -14.70 -6.56 7.15
N LEU A 606 -15.49 -6.88 6.11
CA LEU A 606 -16.95 -6.95 6.21
C LEU A 606 -17.41 -8.01 7.23
N PHE A 607 -16.84 -9.22 7.16
CA PHE A 607 -17.13 -10.27 8.14
C PHE A 607 -16.71 -9.86 9.55
N HIS A 608 -15.53 -9.26 9.71
CA HIS A 608 -15.04 -8.82 11.00
C HIS A 608 -15.94 -7.74 11.62
N GLU A 609 -16.38 -6.75 10.83
CA GLU A 609 -17.32 -5.73 11.29
C GLU A 609 -18.66 -6.34 11.71
N LEU A 610 -19.23 -7.24 10.90
CA LEU A 610 -20.45 -7.98 11.27
C LEU A 610 -20.26 -8.79 12.57
N LEU A 611 -19.11 -9.40 12.76
CA LEU A 611 -18.80 -10.20 13.95
C LEU A 611 -18.46 -9.35 15.19
N ALA A 612 -18.09 -8.08 15.02
CA ALA A 612 -17.84 -7.16 16.12
C ALA A 612 -19.15 -6.66 16.76
N PHE A 613 -20.21 -6.49 15.97
CA PHE A 613 -21.54 -6.10 16.43
C PHE A 613 -22.39 -7.32 16.77
N GLN A 614 -22.05 -8.04 17.85
CA GLN A 614 -22.80 -9.22 18.28
C GLN A 614 -24.05 -8.81 19.08
N LEU A 615 -25.22 -9.25 18.63
CA LEU A 615 -26.34 -9.43 19.54
C LEU A 615 -26.02 -10.63 20.44
N ALA A 616 -25.99 -10.45 21.76
CA ALA A 616 -25.62 -11.49 22.72
C ALA A 616 -26.43 -12.78 22.47
N ASN A 617 -25.75 -13.83 22.02
CA ASN A 617 -26.34 -15.10 21.64
C ASN A 617 -26.79 -15.85 22.91
N ARG A 618 -28.10 -16.02 23.13
CA ARG A 618 -28.67 -16.66 24.34
C ARG A 618 -29.29 -18.05 24.09
N HIS A 619 -29.09 -18.64 22.91
CA HIS A 619 -29.72 -19.92 22.57
C HIS A 619 -28.76 -21.11 22.73
N PRO A 620 -29.21 -22.23 23.32
CA PRO A 620 -28.40 -23.42 23.51
C PRO A 620 -28.07 -24.09 22.16
N VAL A 621 -26.87 -24.68 22.07
CA VAL A 621 -26.41 -25.43 20.89
C VAL A 621 -27.32 -26.64 20.68
N VAL A 622 -28.04 -26.66 19.55
CA VAL A 622 -28.89 -27.80 19.16
C VAL A 622 -28.00 -28.93 18.62
N LYS A 623 -28.24 -30.16 19.07
CA LYS A 623 -27.51 -31.34 18.61
C LYS A 623 -27.92 -31.64 17.17
N ARG A 624 -26.97 -31.61 16.23
CA ARG A 624 -27.23 -31.92 14.82
C ARG A 624 -27.54 -33.40 14.61
N GLU A 625 -28.43 -33.68 13.68
CA GLU A 625 -28.68 -35.03 13.21
C GLU A 625 -27.54 -35.47 12.28
N SER A 626 -26.94 -36.63 12.59
CA SER A 626 -25.96 -37.28 11.72
C SER A 626 -26.68 -38.15 10.69
N GLU A 627 -26.33 -38.00 9.41
CA GLU A 627 -26.93 -38.78 8.33
C GLU A 627 -26.57 -40.28 8.43
N LYS A 628 -27.52 -41.16 8.13
CA LYS A 628 -27.45 -42.61 8.44
C LYS A 628 -27.09 -43.52 7.26
N ALA A 629 -26.89 -43.01 6.03
CA ALA A 629 -26.70 -43.87 4.85
C ALA A 629 -25.65 -43.31 3.87
N LYS A 630 -24.63 -44.13 3.57
CA LYS A 630 -23.67 -43.87 2.48
C LYS A 630 -24.23 -44.42 1.16
N SER A 631 -24.03 -43.69 0.06
CA SER A 631 -24.32 -44.17 -1.29
C SER A 631 -23.15 -45.01 -1.81
N ASP A 632 -23.41 -46.23 -2.28
CA ASP A 632 -22.38 -47.19 -2.70
C ASP A 632 -21.80 -46.92 -4.11
N LYS A 633 -22.25 -45.86 -4.82
CA LYS A 633 -21.91 -45.65 -6.24
C LYS A 633 -21.75 -44.18 -6.67
N LEU A 634 -21.09 -43.36 -5.85
CA LEU A 634 -20.74 -41.99 -6.23
C LEU A 634 -19.56 -41.96 -7.23
N ILE A 635 -19.56 -40.97 -8.14
CA ILE A 635 -18.40 -40.69 -8.99
C ILE A 635 -17.16 -40.38 -8.14
N GLY A 636 -16.05 -41.07 -8.43
CA GLY A 636 -14.73 -40.78 -7.84
C GLY A 636 -14.04 -39.59 -8.51
N PHE A 637 -12.85 -39.24 -8.05
CA PHE A 637 -12.02 -38.26 -8.75
C PHE A 637 -11.56 -38.83 -10.10
N SER A 638 -11.32 -37.95 -11.08
CA SER A 638 -10.81 -38.36 -12.39
C SER A 638 -9.42 -39.00 -12.27
N SER A 639 -9.05 -39.87 -13.21
CA SER A 639 -7.74 -40.53 -13.21
C SER A 639 -6.60 -39.51 -13.26
N SER A 640 -6.75 -38.42 -14.03
CA SER A 640 -5.79 -37.32 -14.06
C SER A 640 -5.71 -36.59 -12.72
N ALA A 641 -6.85 -36.33 -12.07
CA ALA A 641 -6.87 -35.73 -10.75
C ALA A 641 -6.17 -36.61 -9.71
N ILE A 642 -6.47 -37.92 -9.65
CA ILE A 642 -5.80 -38.85 -8.71
C ILE A 642 -4.29 -38.85 -8.94
N SER A 643 -3.85 -38.98 -10.20
CA SER A 643 -2.42 -39.03 -10.54
C SER A 643 -1.64 -37.77 -10.16
N VAL A 644 -2.32 -36.61 -10.10
CA VAL A 644 -1.72 -35.35 -9.68
C VAL A 644 -1.83 -35.22 -8.16
N LEU A 645 -3.04 -35.29 -7.61
CA LEU A 645 -3.33 -34.98 -6.21
C LEU A 645 -2.62 -35.91 -5.21
N ASP A 646 -2.34 -37.16 -5.56
CA ASP A 646 -1.63 -38.11 -4.68
C ASP A 646 -0.11 -37.96 -4.70
N TYR A 647 0.45 -37.37 -5.76
CA TYR A 647 1.90 -37.34 -6.01
C TYR A 647 2.49 -35.93 -6.14
N SER A 648 1.67 -34.89 -6.28
CA SER A 648 2.13 -33.52 -6.37
C SER A 648 2.44 -32.98 -4.97
N GLU A 649 3.69 -32.54 -4.78
CA GLU A 649 4.15 -31.81 -3.60
C GLU A 649 3.53 -30.39 -3.62
N LEU A 650 2.25 -30.31 -3.27
CA LEU A 650 1.48 -29.06 -3.20
C LEU A 650 1.66 -28.40 -1.84
N SER A 651 1.69 -27.07 -1.81
CA SER A 651 1.96 -26.25 -0.61
C SER A 651 0.92 -26.40 0.50
N ILE A 652 -0.21 -27.05 0.24
CA ILE A 652 -1.33 -27.24 1.18
C ILE A 652 -1.10 -28.31 2.27
N SER A 653 -0.01 -29.09 2.24
CA SER A 653 0.24 -30.03 3.35
C SER A 653 0.62 -29.28 4.63
N GLY A 654 -0.35 -29.15 5.54
CA GLY A 654 -0.20 -28.44 6.80
C GLY A 654 0.94 -28.95 7.70
N ALA A 655 1.52 -28.00 8.43
CA ALA A 655 2.26 -28.12 9.70
C ALA A 655 3.51 -29.00 9.79
N GLU A 656 3.80 -29.90 8.85
CA GLU A 656 5.14 -30.47 8.76
C GLU A 656 6.04 -29.46 8.05
N ILE A 657 7.08 -29.00 8.76
CA ILE A 657 8.21 -28.30 8.16
C ILE A 657 8.79 -29.29 7.14
N SER A 658 8.26 -29.25 5.93
CA SER A 658 8.82 -29.94 4.80
C SER A 658 10.25 -29.46 4.68
N THR A 659 11.22 -30.36 4.75
CA THR A 659 12.62 -30.08 4.43
C THR A 659 12.81 -29.73 2.95
N LEU A 660 11.73 -29.79 2.16
CA LEU A 660 11.70 -29.50 0.74
C LEU A 660 11.56 -27.99 0.51
N ILE A 661 12.54 -27.41 -0.19
CA ILE A 661 12.46 -26.03 -0.68
C ILE A 661 11.72 -26.08 -2.02
N HIS A 662 10.49 -25.57 -2.04
CA HIS A 662 9.73 -25.39 -3.27
C HIS A 662 10.35 -24.24 -4.08
N MET A 663 11.04 -24.58 -5.16
CA MET A 663 11.57 -23.61 -6.14
C MET A 663 10.53 -23.27 -7.22
N ASP A 664 9.40 -23.97 -7.22
CA ASP A 664 8.26 -23.85 -8.13
C ASP A 664 7.12 -23.01 -7.56
N VAL A 665 7.33 -22.38 -6.40
CA VAL A 665 6.35 -21.44 -5.85
C VAL A 665 6.34 -20.19 -6.73
N ASP A 666 5.23 -19.95 -7.40
CA ASP A 666 4.85 -18.71 -8.10
C ASP A 666 4.63 -17.54 -7.12
N GLN A 667 5.41 -17.45 -6.04
CA GLN A 667 5.40 -16.34 -5.11
C GLN A 667 6.64 -15.50 -5.39
N SER A 668 6.42 -14.21 -5.63
CA SER A 668 7.52 -13.26 -5.58
C SER A 668 7.96 -13.14 -4.12
N PHE A 669 9.06 -13.79 -3.77
CA PHE A 669 9.71 -13.60 -2.46
C PHE A 669 10.40 -12.23 -2.36
N LEU A 670 10.46 -11.49 -3.47
CA LEU A 670 10.92 -10.11 -3.50
C LEU A 670 9.80 -9.18 -3.03
N PRO A 671 10.12 -8.09 -2.31
CA PRO A 671 9.15 -7.07 -1.97
C PRO A 671 8.44 -6.56 -3.23
N THR A 672 7.12 -6.37 -3.16
CA THR A 672 6.36 -5.76 -4.26
C THR A 672 7.03 -4.44 -4.67
N PRO A 673 7.31 -4.22 -5.96
CA PRO A 673 7.96 -3.00 -6.42
C PRO A 673 7.20 -1.75 -5.98
N SER A 674 7.93 -0.72 -5.53
CA SER A 674 7.34 0.54 -5.08
C SER A 674 6.40 1.20 -6.11
N PRO A 675 6.68 1.17 -7.44
CA PRO A 675 5.74 1.65 -8.47
C PRO A 675 4.40 0.93 -8.49
N VAL A 676 4.41 -0.39 -8.28
CA VAL A 676 3.17 -1.18 -8.24
C VAL A 676 2.36 -0.81 -7.00
N LYS A 677 3.00 -0.72 -5.82
CA LYS A 677 2.33 -0.28 -4.59
C LYS A 677 1.74 1.12 -4.73
N ALA A 678 2.50 2.06 -5.30
CA ALA A 678 2.05 3.43 -5.53
C ALA A 678 0.85 3.48 -6.50
N ALA A 679 0.87 2.69 -7.57
CA ALA A 679 -0.24 2.62 -8.52
C ALA A 679 -1.52 2.02 -7.90
N ILE A 680 -1.39 0.93 -7.14
CA ILE A 680 -2.53 0.33 -6.40
C ILE A 680 -3.11 1.34 -5.41
N PHE A 681 -2.24 2.03 -4.65
CA PHE A 681 -2.66 3.05 -3.70
C PHE A 681 -3.35 4.24 -4.38
N GLU A 682 -2.78 4.76 -5.47
CA GLU A 682 -3.36 5.86 -6.24
C GLU A 682 -4.72 5.47 -6.81
N GLY A 683 -4.86 4.25 -7.35
CA GLY A 683 -6.13 3.73 -7.86
C GLY A 683 -7.20 3.67 -6.78
N PHE A 684 -6.85 3.17 -5.59
CA PHE A 684 -7.74 3.15 -4.43
C PHE A 684 -8.19 4.55 -4.01
N VAL A 685 -7.25 5.51 -3.94
CA VAL A 685 -7.51 6.86 -3.46
C VAL A 685 -8.34 7.67 -4.46
N ARG A 686 -8.08 7.52 -5.76
CA ARG A 686 -8.73 8.31 -6.81
C ARG A 686 -10.18 7.88 -7.02
N GLN A 687 -10.48 6.58 -6.88
CA GLN A 687 -11.79 5.91 -7.07
C GLN A 687 -12.47 6.09 -8.45
N ASN A 688 -12.21 7.18 -9.17
CA ASN A 688 -12.78 7.51 -10.48
C ASN A 688 -11.71 7.42 -11.58
N LEU A 689 -11.15 6.23 -11.77
CA LEU A 689 -10.27 5.96 -12.92
C LEU A 689 -11.12 5.85 -14.18
N ALA A 690 -10.71 6.50 -15.26
CA ALA A 690 -11.37 6.30 -16.55
C ALA A 690 -11.06 4.91 -17.11
N GLU A 691 -11.95 4.34 -17.93
CA GLU A 691 -11.68 3.05 -18.61
C GLU A 691 -10.36 3.07 -19.40
N SER A 692 -10.02 4.20 -20.01
CA SER A 692 -8.74 4.38 -20.72
C SER A 692 -7.52 4.33 -19.80
N GLU A 693 -7.66 4.62 -18.51
CA GLU A 693 -6.57 4.54 -17.53
C GLU A 693 -6.32 3.11 -17.03
N ILE A 694 -7.32 2.23 -17.14
CA ILE A 694 -7.23 0.81 -16.75
C ILE A 694 -7.07 -0.13 -17.95
N ASP A 695 -7.27 0.36 -19.18
CA ASP A 695 -7.00 -0.40 -20.41
C ASP A 695 -5.49 -0.56 -20.67
N VAL A 696 -4.95 -1.67 -20.19
CA VAL A 696 -3.55 -2.06 -20.44
C VAL A 696 -3.32 -2.60 -21.86
N THR A 697 -4.38 -2.89 -22.63
CA THR A 697 -4.29 -3.60 -23.93
C THR A 697 -3.46 -2.81 -24.93
N SER A 698 -3.69 -1.50 -25.03
CA SER A 698 -2.96 -0.63 -25.96
C SER A 698 -1.45 -0.62 -25.68
N GLY A 699 -1.08 -0.50 -24.39
CA GLY A 699 0.30 -0.58 -23.92
C GLY A 699 0.93 -1.95 -24.17
N MET A 700 0.21 -3.03 -23.90
CA MET A 700 0.67 -4.40 -24.18
C MET A 700 0.89 -4.61 -25.69
N LYS A 701 -0.03 -4.17 -26.54
CA LYS A 701 0.12 -4.27 -28.01
C LYS A 701 1.37 -3.54 -28.48
N GLN A 702 1.58 -2.31 -28.01
CA GLN A 702 2.78 -1.54 -28.34
C GLN A 702 4.05 -2.23 -27.84
N PHE A 703 4.06 -2.70 -26.58
CA PHE A 703 5.21 -3.41 -26.00
C PHE A 703 5.56 -4.68 -26.78
N ILE A 704 4.56 -5.51 -27.09
CA ILE A 704 4.74 -6.75 -27.85
C ILE A 704 5.30 -6.47 -29.24
N LYS A 705 4.72 -5.49 -29.94
CA LYS A 705 5.14 -5.09 -31.28
C LYS A 705 6.56 -4.51 -31.29
N SER A 706 6.87 -3.59 -30.37
CA SER A 706 8.17 -2.89 -30.34
C SER A 706 9.32 -3.79 -29.88
N ASN A 707 9.10 -4.69 -28.93
CA ASN A 707 10.18 -5.51 -28.36
C ASN A 707 10.32 -6.89 -29.02
N TYR A 708 9.22 -7.49 -29.48
CA TYR A 708 9.24 -8.86 -30.02
C TYR A 708 8.83 -8.94 -31.50
N GLY A 709 8.29 -7.87 -32.09
CA GLY A 709 7.92 -7.84 -33.51
C GLY A 709 6.67 -8.65 -33.87
N PHE A 710 5.94 -9.20 -32.89
CA PHE A 710 4.72 -9.95 -33.17
C PHE A 710 3.59 -9.05 -33.68
N PRO A 711 2.80 -9.51 -34.67
CA PRO A 711 1.63 -8.77 -35.15
C PRO A 711 0.58 -8.68 -34.04
N THR A 712 0.01 -7.49 -33.89
CA THR A 712 -1.03 -7.18 -32.90
C THR A 712 -2.18 -6.48 -33.60
N ASP A 713 -2.82 -7.20 -34.52
CA ASP A 713 -3.93 -6.70 -35.32
C ASP A 713 -5.27 -6.79 -34.54
N SER A 714 -6.37 -6.44 -35.21
CA SER A 714 -7.72 -6.52 -34.61
C SER A 714 -8.20 -7.96 -34.40
N SER A 715 -7.49 -8.98 -34.91
CA SER A 715 -7.84 -10.40 -34.75
C SER A 715 -7.11 -11.07 -33.59
N THR A 716 -6.14 -10.38 -32.99
CA THR A 716 -5.37 -10.87 -31.84
C THR A 716 -6.23 -10.87 -30.57
N GLU A 717 -6.52 -12.07 -30.05
CA GLU A 717 -7.22 -12.26 -28.78
C GLU A 717 -6.25 -12.06 -27.59
N PHE A 718 -6.69 -11.34 -26.57
CA PHE A 718 -5.95 -11.19 -25.31
C PHE A 718 -6.65 -11.99 -24.22
N VAL A 719 -5.90 -12.90 -23.60
CA VAL A 719 -6.37 -13.70 -22.47
C VAL A 719 -5.74 -13.14 -21.20
N TYR A 720 -6.58 -12.74 -20.26
CA TYR A 720 -6.18 -12.25 -18.95
C TYR A 720 -6.50 -13.28 -17.88
N ALA A 721 -5.70 -13.32 -16.81
CA ALA A 721 -5.96 -14.15 -15.65
C ALA A 721 -5.43 -13.47 -14.38
N ASP A 722 -6.00 -13.86 -13.24
CA ASP A 722 -5.70 -13.26 -11.93
C ASP A 722 -4.36 -13.72 -11.31
N SER A 723 -3.74 -14.76 -11.89
CA SER A 723 -2.46 -15.32 -11.44
C SER A 723 -1.66 -15.90 -12.62
N THR A 724 -0.36 -16.13 -12.41
CA THR A 724 0.52 -16.82 -13.36
C THR A 724 0.06 -18.25 -13.63
N GLN A 725 -0.35 -18.97 -12.58
CA GLN A 725 -0.89 -20.32 -12.69
C GLN A 725 -2.18 -20.35 -13.53
N ALA A 726 -3.13 -19.46 -13.25
CA ALA A 726 -4.37 -19.36 -14.03
C ALA A 726 -4.09 -18.97 -15.49
N LEU A 727 -3.15 -18.05 -15.74
CA LEU A 727 -2.74 -17.66 -17.09
C LEU A 727 -2.12 -18.85 -17.85
N PHE A 728 -1.24 -19.59 -17.19
CA PHE A 728 -0.65 -20.81 -17.75
C PHE A 728 -1.74 -21.84 -18.08
N ASN A 729 -2.72 -22.04 -17.20
CA ASN A 729 -3.80 -22.99 -17.46
C ASN A 729 -4.67 -22.59 -18.65
N ARG A 730 -4.93 -21.29 -18.85
CA ARG A 730 -5.57 -20.82 -20.08
C ARG A 730 -4.71 -21.11 -21.31
N LEU A 731 -3.38 -20.94 -21.23
CA LEU A 731 -2.46 -21.36 -22.30
C LEU A 731 -2.54 -22.88 -22.57
N VAL A 732 -2.58 -23.72 -21.53
CA VAL A 732 -2.76 -25.18 -21.67
C VAL A 732 -4.06 -25.49 -22.42
N LEU A 733 -5.16 -24.85 -22.05
CA LEU A 733 -6.45 -25.04 -22.70
C LEU A 733 -6.44 -24.59 -24.17
N CYS A 734 -5.76 -23.48 -24.49
CA CYS A 734 -5.55 -23.06 -25.87
C CYS A 734 -4.75 -24.10 -26.66
N CYS A 735 -3.64 -24.61 -26.09
CA CYS A 735 -2.83 -25.65 -26.70
C CYS A 735 -3.66 -26.93 -26.98
N ILE A 736 -4.49 -27.35 -26.03
CA ILE A 736 -5.42 -28.49 -26.21
C ILE A 736 -6.41 -28.23 -27.35
N ASN A 737 -6.99 -27.02 -27.42
CA ASN A 737 -7.96 -26.67 -28.46
C ASN A 737 -7.33 -26.66 -29.86
N GLU A 738 -6.06 -26.28 -29.97
CA GLU A 738 -5.31 -26.31 -31.22
C GLU A 738 -4.74 -27.71 -31.55
N GLY A 739 -4.93 -28.70 -30.67
CA GLY A 739 -4.35 -30.05 -30.84
C GLY A 739 -2.83 -30.06 -30.70
N GLY A 740 -2.27 -29.07 -30.01
CA GLY A 740 -0.83 -28.92 -29.79
C GLY A 740 -0.28 -29.85 -28.71
N THR A 741 1.05 -29.79 -28.54
CA THR A 741 1.79 -30.53 -27.53
C THR A 741 2.61 -29.55 -26.69
N LEU A 742 2.50 -29.64 -25.37
CA LEU A 742 3.33 -28.88 -24.44
C LEU A 742 4.65 -29.62 -24.22
N CYS A 743 5.76 -28.94 -24.49
CA CYS A 743 7.08 -29.51 -24.30
C CYS A 743 7.69 -29.01 -22.99
N PHE A 744 8.04 -29.91 -22.08
CA PHE A 744 8.72 -29.60 -20.83
C PHE A 744 10.14 -30.19 -20.83
N PRO A 745 11.17 -29.45 -20.38
CA PRO A 745 12.49 -30.01 -20.13
C PRO A 745 12.44 -31.21 -19.16
N ALA A 746 13.28 -32.22 -19.38
CA ALA A 746 13.37 -33.39 -18.53
C ALA A 746 13.74 -32.97 -17.09
N GLY A 747 13.05 -33.54 -16.10
CA GLY A 747 13.19 -33.12 -14.70
C GLY A 747 12.28 -31.94 -14.30
N SER A 748 11.52 -31.36 -15.22
CA SER A 748 10.46 -30.39 -14.84
C SER A 748 9.43 -31.05 -13.92
N ASN A 749 9.20 -30.44 -12.77
CA ASN A 749 8.20 -30.83 -11.78
C ASN A 749 7.35 -29.60 -11.37
N GLY A 750 6.53 -29.75 -10.33
CA GLY A 750 5.77 -28.64 -9.74
C GLY A 750 4.41 -28.36 -10.39
N ASN A 751 3.87 -27.17 -10.08
CA ASN A 751 2.47 -26.82 -10.37
C ASN A 751 2.13 -26.79 -11.87
N TYR A 752 2.98 -26.24 -12.74
CA TYR A 752 2.67 -26.16 -14.19
C TYR A 752 2.58 -27.52 -14.88
N VAL A 753 3.53 -28.43 -14.61
CA VAL A 753 3.50 -29.79 -15.15
C VAL A 753 2.29 -30.55 -14.59
N SER A 754 2.01 -30.36 -13.30
CA SER A 754 0.85 -30.93 -12.62
C SER A 754 -0.46 -30.44 -13.23
N ALA A 755 -0.59 -29.15 -13.52
CA ALA A 755 -1.74 -28.55 -14.19
C ALA A 755 -1.95 -29.11 -15.59
N ALA A 756 -0.90 -29.19 -16.40
CA ALA A 756 -0.97 -29.74 -17.75
C ALA A 756 -1.43 -31.22 -17.73
N LYS A 757 -0.92 -32.02 -16.78
CA LYS A 757 -1.37 -33.41 -16.56
C LYS A 757 -2.82 -33.47 -16.06
N PHE A 758 -3.19 -32.61 -15.11
CA PHE A 758 -4.53 -32.53 -14.54
C PHE A 758 -5.58 -32.25 -15.63
N LEU A 759 -5.28 -31.30 -16.51
CA LEU A 759 -6.07 -30.90 -17.67
C LEU A 759 -5.96 -31.87 -18.87
N LYS A 760 -5.18 -32.96 -18.75
CA LYS A 760 -4.98 -33.98 -19.79
C LYS A 760 -4.41 -33.42 -21.10
N ALA A 761 -3.52 -32.45 -21.01
CA ALA A 761 -2.81 -31.93 -22.17
C ALA A 761 -1.85 -32.98 -22.75
N ASN A 762 -1.61 -32.91 -24.06
CA ASN A 762 -0.53 -33.69 -24.66
C ASN A 762 0.81 -33.10 -24.22
N ILE A 763 1.67 -33.91 -23.61
CA ILE A 763 2.93 -33.46 -23.02
C ILE A 763 4.09 -34.27 -23.60
N MET A 764 5.15 -33.58 -23.99
CA MET A 764 6.42 -34.17 -24.42
C MET A 764 7.55 -33.73 -23.50
N SER A 765 8.40 -34.67 -23.07
CA SER A 765 9.62 -34.34 -22.33
C SER A 765 10.75 -34.06 -23.32
N ILE A 766 11.40 -32.91 -23.22
CA ILE A 766 12.62 -32.57 -23.94
C ILE A 766 13.81 -33.09 -23.12
N PRO A 767 14.67 -33.97 -23.64
CA PRO A 767 15.85 -34.43 -22.93
C PRO A 767 16.76 -33.26 -22.52
N THR A 768 17.27 -33.31 -21.30
CA THR A 768 18.26 -32.35 -20.78
C THR A 768 19.36 -33.09 -20.05
N ASP A 769 20.59 -32.58 -20.11
CA ASP A 769 21.73 -33.17 -19.43
C ASP A 769 22.28 -32.28 -18.31
N SER A 770 22.44 -32.85 -17.12
CA SER A 770 23.08 -32.17 -15.99
C SER A 770 24.53 -31.75 -16.27
N GLY A 771 25.26 -32.51 -17.10
CA GLY A 771 26.66 -32.23 -17.47
C GLY A 771 26.84 -30.95 -18.29
N THR A 772 25.78 -30.48 -18.97
CA THR A 772 25.76 -29.23 -19.74
C THR A 772 24.92 -28.12 -19.08
N GLY A 773 24.53 -28.31 -17.81
CA GLY A 773 23.72 -27.34 -17.07
C GLY A 773 22.23 -27.39 -17.45
N PHE A 774 21.70 -28.57 -17.77
CA PHE A 774 20.30 -28.82 -18.14
C PHE A 774 19.85 -28.10 -19.42
N GLN A 775 20.76 -27.84 -20.35
CA GLN A 775 20.40 -27.29 -21.66
C GLN A 775 19.59 -28.32 -22.47
N ALA A 776 18.60 -27.85 -23.23
CA ALA A 776 17.91 -28.67 -24.21
C ALA A 776 18.91 -29.05 -25.31
N ASP A 777 19.08 -30.35 -25.56
CA ASP A 777 19.99 -30.85 -26.59
C ASP A 777 19.60 -30.31 -27.96
N ARG A 778 20.52 -29.63 -28.66
CA ARG A 778 20.27 -28.98 -29.96
C ARG A 778 20.11 -29.97 -31.12
N GLN A 779 20.20 -31.28 -30.88
CA GLN A 779 20.07 -32.30 -31.90
C GLN A 779 18.88 -33.22 -31.58
N PRO A 780 17.77 -33.13 -32.34
CA PRO A 780 16.75 -34.16 -32.28
C PRO A 780 17.34 -35.44 -32.89
N THR A 781 17.37 -36.52 -32.12
CA THR A 781 17.58 -37.86 -32.68
C THR A 781 16.29 -38.42 -33.23
#